data_AF-A0A1V6Z9J5-F1
#
_entry.id   AF-A0A1V6Z9J5-F1
#
_cell.length_a   1.000
_cell.length_b   1.000
_cell.length_c   1.000
_cell.angle_alpha   90.00
_cell.angle_beta   90.00
_cell.angle_gamma   90.00
#
_symmetry.space_group_name_H-M   'P 1'
#
loop_
_entity.id
_entity.type
_entity.pdbx_description
1 polymer ?
#
loop_
_entity_poly.entity_id
_entity_poly.type
_entity_poly.pdbx_seq_one_letter_code
_entity_poly.pdbx_strand_id
1 'polypeptide(L)'
;MQYKKPAMDHKEAQDVETTRSFSTPMEKQHTDHLVLVPQPSAHPRDPLNWPITRKYVILAVLCLASFSGAIAPLSGQLNLADQEKLYNKTKLEESYANSAALAGMAAGPFFFAPISHMLGRSSVIFWCVLFTLVCQIWAALMTDPGDYIAYVISRLFAGFFGAVPTVLGPRIVTDLFFLHQRGRAFTALHMAFLFGTIAGPTFSGFVSAHSFFPIEFWWTVGLLGFTLICCFCFLEETGFDRECLERNPDIPGGILSNRFATFVFGQRVVLPTTWKETAKVGITPFLIGMCPVTIIMGIFTLISFGFYVGVNALTPVWLQKPISEGGYGFSLEQNAAFTFCHWIGIIVVQFYGHYLNDRLPLTLARRYNGGVWKPEYRLHVLWIPSLVINPIGLGIFGAALQYHLHYMVLALAVFIVTVGSLASVPVTVNYVVECFTRYPAEAGIVIGAYRIVYGLTISFYINPWVEAVDVGWVYGMMALFAVFSFMFVMLLMWKGHAIRNIQFASLGSSEEGEQLDNVIATAIMEAIKDAFANCKAQNRAALITYVTAGFPTISETPEIMLAMQAGGAGPMAESHAIKLVNARALENGVQIPYILHMVQSARKRGLAIPVLLIGYYNPVCSYPYGEEKLLRECKAAGVDGLIIVDLLPETTLRFRDLCKSKGLSYIPLIASSTSDAHMKWLCDIADSFVCIASRMGISGPHEEPYDTDEEEPYECVGDLLHRVHACTENSVLVAVGFGVETPQHFVNISRLAEGVVIGSQIIQLLMFAAPGNGARKVREYCLDIADRTCDQIIITARRQQSIQPLSSTTIYLSRDGANDALEGTDKATNPTDTTQSRVFRDQYVPSSLTEGLTELENGFEAANADPTFWAEIKSYATYANRPSSLHLAPRLTAHAGGARIWLKREDLNHTGSHKINNALGQIVLARRLGKTSIIAETGTGQHGVATATLCAQFGMKCTIFMGSEDFKCKDLALTVLRMRILGAEVVPVDAPRSGEKGTLRDAVNEAFSVWARELKTTHFIIGSAFGPHPYPNIVRTFQTVIGTETRVQFGVFNAGRLPDAVVSCVGGGSNAVGMFYPFLGDASVALVGVQADGDASMAGENSASLDGGPVRESQGLQTHLSSDENWEVDKMHFISSGLHYPGVGPELSSWKESGRVRFVAANDSEALMAFSLLCQLEGIMPALESSYAIAGGMRVAKELGPERDVVVCLSGRGDKDVQALAQIMSTVSTLALEDEI
;
A
#
# COMPACT_ATOMS: atom_id res chain seq x y z
N MET A 1 32.42 16.67 -63.14
CA MET A 1 32.55 15.78 -61.96
C MET A 1 33.31 16.52 -60.89
N GLN A 2 32.90 16.36 -59.62
CA GLN A 2 33.61 16.74 -58.38
C GLN A 2 33.77 18.24 -58.08
N TYR A 3 33.10 18.71 -57.02
CA TYR A 3 33.32 20.00 -56.35
C TYR A 3 33.38 19.71 -54.84
N LYS A 4 34.53 19.82 -54.14
CA LYS A 4 35.34 20.98 -53.67
C LYS A 4 35.07 21.29 -52.17
N LYS A 5 36.10 21.07 -51.34
CA LYS A 5 36.39 21.65 -49.99
C LYS A 5 36.34 23.21 -50.01
N PRO A 6 36.36 24.01 -48.90
CA PRO A 6 37.25 23.89 -47.72
C PRO A 6 36.78 24.57 -46.38
N ALA A 7 37.77 24.89 -45.52
CA ALA A 7 37.86 25.15 -44.07
C ALA A 7 37.56 26.57 -43.49
N MET A 8 37.46 26.59 -42.15
CA MET A 8 37.89 27.54 -41.07
C MET A 8 37.54 29.06 -41.02
N ASP A 9 37.11 29.44 -39.81
CA ASP A 9 37.42 30.63 -38.95
C ASP A 9 36.60 31.96 -38.93
N HIS A 10 36.21 32.29 -37.68
CA HIS A 10 36.13 33.57 -36.94
C HIS A 10 35.19 34.76 -37.29
N LYS A 11 34.46 35.19 -36.22
CA LYS A 11 34.19 36.56 -35.67
C LYS A 11 33.03 37.47 -36.17
N GLU A 12 32.29 37.98 -35.16
CA GLU A 12 31.63 39.31 -34.95
C GLU A 12 30.63 39.84 -36.02
N ALA A 13 29.52 40.55 -35.78
CA ALA A 13 28.67 40.97 -34.65
C ALA A 13 27.48 41.80 -35.26
N GLN A 14 26.32 41.88 -34.57
CA GLN A 14 25.26 42.94 -34.63
C GLN A 14 24.44 43.13 -35.95
N ASP A 15 23.11 43.32 -36.01
CA ASP A 15 22.14 43.93 -35.09
C ASP A 15 20.66 43.55 -35.42
N VAL A 16 19.87 43.46 -34.34
CA VAL A 16 18.47 43.89 -34.12
C VAL A 16 17.35 43.51 -35.11
N GLU A 17 16.48 42.57 -34.70
CA GLU A 17 15.03 42.73 -34.89
C GLU A 17 14.23 42.12 -33.72
N THR A 18 13.32 42.93 -33.20
CA THR A 18 12.50 42.78 -31.99
C THR A 18 11.74 41.45 -31.88
N THR A 19 12.17 40.56 -30.99
CA THR A 19 11.35 39.44 -30.51
C THR A 19 10.87 39.71 -29.09
N ARG A 20 9.55 39.83 -28.95
CA ARG A 20 8.85 39.78 -27.67
C ARG A 20 9.32 38.55 -26.89
N SER A 21 9.74 38.75 -25.65
CA SER A 21 10.07 37.71 -24.69
C SER A 21 8.91 36.71 -24.55
N PHE A 22 8.98 35.58 -25.25
CA PHE A 22 8.28 34.39 -24.79
C PHE A 22 9.07 33.85 -23.62
N SER A 23 8.46 33.94 -22.44
CA SER A 23 8.90 33.28 -21.22
C SER A 23 9.41 31.88 -21.54
N THR A 24 10.64 31.60 -21.10
CA THR A 24 11.19 30.25 -20.92
C THR A 24 10.09 29.31 -20.42
N PRO A 25 9.98 28.07 -20.93
CA PRO A 25 9.00 27.14 -20.40
C PRO A 25 9.24 27.04 -18.89
N MET A 26 8.27 27.49 -18.09
CA MET A 26 8.25 27.16 -16.68
C MET A 26 8.24 25.64 -16.63
N GLU A 27 9.40 25.07 -16.31
CA GLU A 27 9.50 23.75 -15.73
C GLU A 27 8.46 23.74 -14.61
N LYS A 28 7.36 23.01 -14.82
CA LYS A 28 6.35 22.83 -13.78
C LYS A 28 7.09 22.11 -12.67
N GLN A 29 7.53 22.88 -11.68
CA GLN A 29 7.95 22.37 -10.39
C GLN A 29 6.99 21.25 -10.01
N HIS A 30 7.56 20.07 -9.74
CA HIS A 30 6.85 18.95 -9.17
C HIS A 30 6.00 19.47 -7.99
N THR A 31 4.70 19.58 -8.20
CA THR A 31 3.75 19.66 -7.09
C THR A 31 3.76 18.26 -6.46
N ASP A 32 4.57 18.09 -5.42
CA ASP A 32 4.97 16.81 -4.78
C ASP A 32 3.85 15.89 -4.26
N HIS A 33 2.57 16.16 -4.55
CA HIS A 33 1.46 15.57 -3.79
C HIS A 33 0.24 15.09 -4.61
N LEU A 34 0.33 14.95 -5.94
CA LEU A 34 -0.76 14.40 -6.74
C LEU A 34 -0.24 13.40 -7.79
N VAL A 35 -0.52 12.11 -7.61
CA VAL A 35 -0.31 11.11 -8.67
C VAL A 35 -1.30 11.43 -9.80
N LEU A 36 -0.78 11.92 -10.91
CA LEU A 36 -1.56 12.27 -12.09
C LEU A 36 -1.81 11.01 -12.92
N VAL A 37 -3.07 10.62 -13.06
CA VAL A 37 -3.49 9.47 -13.88
C VAL A 37 -4.25 10.00 -15.10
N PRO A 38 -3.80 9.73 -16.34
CA PRO A 38 -2.51 9.13 -16.71
C PRO A 38 -1.33 10.08 -16.46
N GLN A 39 -0.13 9.52 -16.37
CA GLN A 39 1.11 10.27 -16.14
C GLN A 39 1.45 11.14 -17.37
N PRO A 40 1.69 12.45 -17.20
CA PRO A 40 2.10 13.30 -18.31
C PRO A 40 3.57 13.03 -18.70
N SER A 41 3.87 13.08 -20.00
CA SER A 41 5.26 13.04 -20.48
C SER A 41 5.95 14.40 -20.27
N ALA A 42 7.28 14.45 -20.30
CA ALA A 42 8.03 15.71 -20.25
C ALA A 42 7.91 16.57 -21.53
N HIS A 43 7.30 16.02 -22.60
CA HIS A 43 7.23 16.68 -23.89
C HIS A 43 6.25 17.87 -23.87
N PRO A 44 6.64 19.09 -24.32
CA PRO A 44 5.78 20.28 -24.27
C PRO A 44 4.47 20.17 -25.06
N ARG A 45 4.44 19.29 -26.06
CA ARG A 45 3.24 19.02 -26.88
C ARG A 45 2.20 18.14 -26.19
N ASP A 46 2.56 17.40 -25.14
CA ASP A 46 1.59 16.53 -24.45
C ASP A 46 0.35 17.33 -24.01
N PRO A 47 -0.86 16.99 -24.48
CA PRO A 47 -2.07 17.75 -24.14
C PRO A 47 -2.37 17.77 -22.63
N LEU A 48 -1.85 16.83 -21.84
CA LEU A 48 -1.96 16.86 -20.39
C LEU A 48 -1.18 18.02 -19.76
N ASN A 49 -0.09 18.45 -20.39
CA ASN A 49 0.74 19.56 -19.92
C ASN A 49 0.15 20.93 -20.21
N TRP A 50 -0.82 21.02 -21.12
CA TRP A 50 -1.38 22.30 -21.55
C TRP A 50 -2.01 23.10 -20.40
N PRO A 51 -1.99 24.44 -20.47
CA PRO A 51 -2.67 25.29 -19.49
C PRO A 51 -4.15 24.98 -19.40
N ILE A 52 -4.71 25.05 -18.19
CA ILE A 52 -6.12 24.72 -17.93
C ILE A 52 -7.08 25.61 -18.74
N THR A 53 -6.71 26.87 -19.00
CA THR A 53 -7.44 27.80 -19.86
C THR A 53 -7.56 27.28 -21.29
N ARG A 54 -6.47 26.76 -21.85
CA ARG A 54 -6.44 26.15 -23.19
C ARG A 54 -7.33 24.89 -23.24
N LYS A 55 -7.26 24.04 -22.21
CA LYS A 55 -8.10 22.83 -22.10
C LYS A 55 -9.59 23.19 -22.08
N TYR A 56 -9.98 24.19 -21.30
CA TYR A 56 -11.38 24.64 -21.22
C TYR A 56 -11.87 25.32 -22.50
N VAL A 57 -11.02 26.09 -23.21
CA VAL A 57 -11.40 26.66 -24.52
C VAL A 57 -11.68 25.55 -25.53
N ILE A 58 -10.81 24.53 -25.60
CA ILE A 58 -11.02 23.38 -26.48
C ILE A 58 -12.31 22.63 -26.12
N LEU A 59 -12.54 22.38 -24.82
CA LEU A 59 -13.78 21.76 -24.35
C LEU A 59 -15.01 22.61 -24.69
N ALA A 60 -14.96 23.94 -24.56
CA ALA A 60 -16.06 24.83 -24.89
C ALA A 60 -16.39 24.81 -26.39
N VAL A 61 -15.38 24.79 -27.26
CA VAL A 61 -15.56 24.70 -28.72
C VAL A 61 -16.12 23.33 -29.10
N LEU A 62 -15.66 22.26 -28.44
CA LEU A 62 -16.19 20.92 -28.62
C LEU A 62 -17.66 20.83 -28.18
N CYS A 63 -18.02 21.41 -27.03
CA CYS A 63 -19.40 21.56 -26.56
C CYS A 63 -20.26 22.32 -27.58
N LEU A 64 -19.75 23.43 -28.14
CA LEU A 64 -20.44 24.21 -29.17
C LEU A 64 -20.65 23.41 -30.47
N ALA A 65 -19.65 22.62 -30.89
CA ALA A 65 -19.75 21.74 -32.04
C ALA A 65 -20.78 20.62 -31.83
N SER A 66 -20.78 19.99 -30.65
CA SER A 66 -21.79 19.01 -30.25
C SER A 66 -23.20 19.60 -30.15
N PHE A 67 -23.33 20.80 -29.59
CA PHE A 67 -24.61 21.52 -29.46
C PHE A 67 -25.19 21.90 -30.82
N SER A 68 -24.40 22.57 -31.66
CA SER A 68 -24.84 23.00 -33.00
C SER A 68 -25.09 21.82 -33.94
N GLY A 69 -24.27 20.76 -33.85
CA GLY A 69 -24.46 19.52 -34.59
C GLY A 69 -25.74 18.75 -34.21
N ALA A 70 -26.18 18.84 -32.94
CA ALA A 70 -27.44 18.26 -32.47
C ALA A 70 -28.67 19.09 -32.85
N ILE A 71 -28.56 20.42 -32.75
CA ILE A 71 -29.64 21.37 -33.10
C ILE A 71 -30.06 21.20 -34.56
N ALA A 72 -29.07 21.18 -35.45
CA ALA A 72 -29.28 21.26 -36.88
C ALA A 72 -30.30 20.22 -37.41
N PRO A 73 -30.08 18.91 -37.26
CA PRO A 73 -30.99 17.89 -37.80
C PRO A 73 -32.35 17.80 -37.10
N LEU A 74 -32.51 18.35 -35.89
CA LEU A 74 -33.76 18.32 -35.12
C LEU A 74 -34.53 19.65 -35.17
N SER A 75 -34.00 20.64 -35.88
CA SER A 75 -34.72 21.88 -36.16
C SER A 75 -35.95 21.57 -37.01
N GLY A 76 -37.08 22.21 -36.69
CA GLY A 76 -38.36 21.94 -37.33
C GLY A 76 -39.17 20.77 -36.76
N GLN A 77 -38.68 20.09 -35.72
CA GLN A 77 -39.38 18.96 -35.09
C GLN A 77 -40.78 19.33 -34.54
N LEU A 78 -40.98 20.56 -34.03
CA LEU A 78 -42.27 20.99 -33.48
C LEU A 78 -43.27 21.46 -34.56
N ASN A 79 -42.81 21.73 -35.78
CA ASN A 79 -43.62 22.36 -36.82
C ASN A 79 -44.30 21.36 -37.77
N LEU A 80 -45.00 20.39 -37.19
CA LEU A 80 -45.66 19.33 -37.97
C LEU A 80 -46.85 19.85 -38.78
N ALA A 81 -47.54 20.89 -38.32
CA ALA A 81 -48.77 21.38 -38.94
C ALA A 81 -48.52 22.21 -40.22
N ASP A 82 -47.46 23.01 -40.29
CA ASP A 82 -47.16 23.76 -41.50
C ASP A 82 -46.38 22.91 -42.51
N GLN A 83 -45.58 21.94 -42.04
CA GLN A 83 -44.97 20.91 -42.91
C GLN A 83 -46.04 20.03 -43.57
N GLU A 84 -47.05 19.58 -42.81
CA GLU A 84 -48.21 18.84 -43.33
C GLU A 84 -48.92 19.59 -44.45
N LYS A 85 -49.12 20.91 -44.28
CA LYS A 85 -49.74 21.75 -45.31
C LYS A 85 -48.86 21.92 -46.55
N LEU A 86 -47.54 22.05 -46.38
CA LEU A 86 -46.63 22.27 -47.51
C LEU A 86 -46.48 21.01 -48.36
N TYR A 87 -46.12 19.90 -47.72
CA TYR A 87 -45.76 18.65 -48.41
C TYR A 87 -46.95 17.73 -48.66
N ASN A 88 -48.13 18.07 -48.14
CA ASN A 88 -49.35 17.27 -48.24
C ASN A 88 -49.15 15.84 -47.70
N LYS A 89 -48.55 15.75 -46.51
CA LYS A 89 -48.27 14.50 -45.78
C LYS A 89 -48.87 14.56 -44.39
N THR A 90 -49.26 13.41 -43.85
CA THR A 90 -49.78 13.33 -42.49
C THR A 90 -48.73 13.76 -41.46
N LYS A 91 -49.14 14.29 -40.30
CA LYS A 91 -48.22 14.60 -39.18
C LYS A 91 -47.32 13.42 -38.78
N LEU A 92 -47.81 12.19 -38.98
CA LEU A 92 -47.04 10.97 -38.76
C LEU A 92 -45.95 10.79 -39.82
N GLU A 93 -46.26 10.96 -41.11
CA GLU A 93 -45.26 10.92 -42.17
C GLU A 93 -44.24 12.05 -42.02
N GLU A 94 -44.65 13.26 -41.63
CA GLU A 94 -43.70 14.35 -41.34
C GLU A 94 -42.73 14.00 -40.20
N SER A 95 -43.18 13.21 -39.21
CA SER A 95 -42.29 12.72 -38.16
C SER A 95 -41.15 11.81 -38.66
N TYR A 96 -41.25 11.23 -39.86
CA TYR A 96 -40.18 10.42 -40.47
C TYR A 96 -38.92 11.25 -40.76
N ALA A 97 -39.03 12.56 -40.94
CA ALA A 97 -37.87 13.45 -41.04
C ALA A 97 -37.03 13.40 -39.74
N ASN A 98 -37.68 13.33 -38.57
CA ASN A 98 -37.01 13.19 -37.27
C ASN A 98 -36.39 11.79 -37.11
N SER A 99 -37.11 10.74 -37.53
CA SER A 99 -36.57 9.37 -37.54
C SER A 99 -35.35 9.26 -38.46
N ALA A 100 -35.37 9.91 -39.62
CA ALA A 100 -34.23 9.98 -40.53
C ALA A 100 -33.05 10.73 -39.91
N ALA A 101 -33.28 11.87 -39.27
CA ALA A 101 -32.25 12.59 -38.49
C ALA A 101 -31.60 11.69 -37.43
N LEU A 102 -32.40 10.99 -36.62
CA LEU A 102 -31.90 10.06 -35.59
C LEU A 102 -31.12 8.88 -36.19
N ALA A 103 -31.60 8.31 -37.29
CA ALA A 103 -30.88 7.25 -38.01
C ALA A 103 -29.52 7.74 -38.50
N GLY A 104 -29.45 8.97 -39.01
CA GLY A 104 -28.21 9.64 -39.38
C GLY A 104 -27.27 9.78 -38.18
N MET A 105 -27.77 10.30 -37.06
CA MET A 105 -26.98 10.44 -35.83
C MET A 105 -26.43 9.11 -35.30
N ALA A 106 -27.15 8.00 -35.51
CA ALA A 106 -26.68 6.66 -35.14
C ALA A 106 -25.59 6.14 -36.08
N ALA A 107 -25.73 6.35 -37.40
CA ALA A 107 -24.82 5.78 -38.40
C ALA A 107 -23.52 6.58 -38.58
N GLY A 108 -23.60 7.91 -38.55
CA GLY A 108 -22.49 8.83 -38.80
C GLY A 108 -21.20 8.53 -38.02
N PRO A 109 -21.27 8.37 -36.69
CA PRO A 109 -20.11 8.08 -35.86
C PRO A 109 -19.33 6.81 -36.26
N PHE A 110 -20.00 5.76 -36.73
CA PHE A 110 -19.33 4.53 -37.20
C PHE A 110 -18.49 4.76 -38.45
N PHE A 111 -18.87 5.73 -39.29
CA PHE A 111 -18.14 6.04 -40.52
C PHE A 111 -16.97 7.00 -40.26
N PHE A 112 -17.19 8.05 -39.47
CA PHE A 112 -16.21 9.12 -39.29
C PHE A 112 -15.20 8.88 -38.18
N ALA A 113 -15.51 8.03 -37.18
CA ALA A 113 -14.54 7.73 -36.13
C ALA A 113 -13.29 7.01 -36.66
N PRO A 114 -13.38 6.00 -37.55
CA PRO A 114 -12.17 5.40 -38.16
C PRO A 114 -11.39 6.42 -39.00
N ILE A 115 -12.09 7.25 -39.77
CA ILE A 115 -11.47 8.29 -40.61
C ILE A 115 -10.68 9.31 -39.74
N SER A 116 -11.12 9.56 -38.51
CA SER A 116 -10.42 10.45 -37.57
C SER A 116 -9.00 9.98 -37.20
N HIS A 117 -8.69 8.68 -37.35
CA HIS A 117 -7.34 8.17 -37.16
C HIS A 117 -6.40 8.45 -38.34
N MET A 118 -6.95 8.74 -39.53
CA MET A 118 -6.16 9.09 -40.73
C MET A 118 -6.02 10.60 -40.90
N LEU A 119 -7.11 11.34 -40.71
CA LEU A 119 -7.17 12.77 -41.01
C LEU A 119 -7.01 13.65 -39.77
N GLY A 120 -7.07 13.07 -38.58
CA GLY A 120 -7.09 13.80 -37.32
C GLY A 120 -8.50 14.08 -36.82
N ARG A 121 -8.64 14.18 -35.51
CA ARG A 121 -9.92 14.30 -34.81
C ARG A 121 -10.51 15.68 -35.03
N SER A 122 -9.66 16.70 -34.91
CA SER A 122 -10.06 18.10 -35.08
C SER A 122 -10.44 18.40 -36.52
N SER A 123 -9.72 17.80 -37.48
CA SER A 123 -10.05 17.87 -38.90
C SER A 123 -11.42 17.28 -39.21
N VAL A 124 -11.70 16.06 -38.75
CA VAL A 124 -12.99 15.39 -38.98
C VAL A 124 -14.14 16.19 -38.36
N ILE A 125 -13.98 16.71 -37.13
CA ILE A 125 -15.00 17.56 -36.50
C ILE A 125 -15.30 18.80 -37.36
N PHE A 126 -14.26 19.49 -37.85
CA PHE A 126 -14.43 20.67 -38.68
C PHE A 126 -15.20 20.38 -39.97
N TRP A 127 -14.82 19.33 -40.71
CA TRP A 127 -15.48 18.95 -41.95
C TRP A 127 -16.91 18.46 -41.73
N CYS A 128 -17.17 17.70 -40.66
CA CYS A 128 -18.52 17.31 -40.30
C CYS A 128 -19.41 18.52 -39.97
N VAL A 129 -18.91 19.51 -39.21
CA VAL A 129 -19.65 20.76 -38.95
C VAL A 129 -19.95 21.51 -40.26
N LEU A 130 -18.99 21.59 -41.18
CA LEU A 130 -19.21 22.19 -42.50
C LEU A 130 -20.28 21.44 -43.30
N PHE A 131 -20.24 20.11 -43.34
CA PHE A 131 -21.23 19.32 -44.06
C PHE A 131 -22.62 19.40 -43.40
N THR A 132 -22.70 19.46 -42.07
CA THR A 132 -23.96 19.76 -41.38
C THR A 132 -24.51 21.12 -41.79
N LEU A 133 -23.66 22.15 -41.93
CA LEU A 133 -24.05 23.48 -42.40
C LEU A 133 -24.61 23.43 -43.83
N VAL A 134 -23.96 22.70 -44.74
CA VAL A 134 -24.44 22.50 -46.11
C VAL A 134 -25.81 21.80 -46.11
N CYS A 135 -26.00 20.77 -45.28
CA CYS A 135 -27.30 20.09 -45.15
C CYS A 135 -28.39 21.00 -44.57
N GLN A 136 -28.05 21.99 -43.74
CA GLN A 136 -29.01 22.98 -43.26
C GLN A 136 -29.43 23.97 -44.33
N ILE A 137 -28.46 24.47 -45.13
CA ILE A 137 -28.77 25.29 -46.30
C ILE A 137 -29.65 24.50 -47.27
N TRP A 138 -29.33 23.23 -47.51
CA TRP A 138 -30.13 22.35 -48.38
C TRP A 138 -31.59 22.33 -47.91
N ALA A 139 -31.86 22.03 -46.64
CA ALA A 139 -33.24 21.97 -46.17
C ALA A 139 -33.97 23.31 -46.17
N ALA A 140 -33.24 24.41 -45.90
CA ALA A 140 -33.82 25.76 -45.94
C ALA A 140 -34.34 26.14 -47.34
N LEU A 141 -33.83 25.46 -48.38
CA LEU A 141 -34.22 25.64 -49.78
C LEU A 141 -35.32 24.67 -50.24
N MET A 142 -35.66 23.64 -49.44
CA MET A 142 -36.72 22.69 -49.79
C MET A 142 -38.08 23.28 -49.43
N THR A 143 -38.61 24.13 -50.32
CA THR A 143 -39.84 24.90 -50.07
C THR A 143 -40.98 24.54 -51.01
N ASP A 144 -40.78 23.62 -51.96
CA ASP A 144 -41.83 23.20 -52.88
C ASP A 144 -42.56 21.93 -52.38
N PRO A 145 -43.85 21.74 -52.70
CA PRO A 145 -44.62 20.55 -52.28
C PRO A 145 -44.01 19.20 -52.69
N GLY A 146 -43.17 19.18 -53.74
CA GLY A 146 -42.47 17.98 -54.22
C GLY A 146 -41.18 17.64 -53.48
N ASP A 147 -40.69 18.54 -52.61
CA ASP A 147 -39.34 18.43 -52.04
C ASP A 147 -39.25 17.55 -50.79
N TYR A 148 -40.37 16.98 -50.32
CA TYR A 148 -40.45 16.21 -49.07
C TYR A 148 -39.33 15.17 -48.92
N ILE A 149 -39.06 14.37 -49.97
CA ILE A 149 -38.00 13.34 -49.91
C ILE A 149 -36.61 14.00 -49.78
N ALA A 150 -36.33 15.06 -50.54
CA ALA A 150 -35.06 15.77 -50.48
C ALA A 150 -34.87 16.44 -49.10
N TYR A 151 -35.95 16.99 -48.53
CA TYR A 151 -35.98 17.49 -47.16
C TYR A 151 -35.64 16.38 -46.14
N VAL A 152 -36.30 15.22 -46.19
CA VAL A 152 -36.02 14.09 -45.29
C VAL A 152 -34.56 13.61 -45.43
N ILE A 153 -34.03 13.52 -46.66
CA ILE A 153 -32.62 13.14 -46.89
C ILE A 153 -31.65 14.18 -46.31
N SER A 154 -31.96 15.47 -46.41
CA SER A 154 -31.14 16.52 -45.81
C SER A 154 -31.06 16.38 -44.27
N ARG A 155 -32.14 15.93 -43.61
CA ARG A 155 -32.17 15.63 -42.16
C ARG A 155 -31.31 14.43 -41.81
N LEU A 156 -31.41 13.35 -42.60
CA LEU A 156 -30.57 12.17 -42.46
C LEU A 156 -29.08 12.55 -42.48
N PHE A 157 -28.65 13.29 -43.51
CA PHE A 157 -27.25 13.68 -43.63
C PHE A 157 -26.83 14.73 -42.60
N ALA A 158 -27.71 15.68 -42.24
CA ALA A 158 -27.43 16.61 -41.14
C ALA A 158 -27.15 15.85 -39.82
N GLY A 159 -27.89 14.77 -39.54
CA GLY A 159 -27.65 13.88 -38.39
C GLY A 159 -26.35 13.06 -38.55
N PHE A 160 -26.12 12.53 -39.76
CA PHE A 160 -24.92 11.75 -40.11
C PHE A 160 -23.61 12.50 -39.85
N PHE A 161 -23.57 13.79 -40.11
CA PHE A 161 -22.41 14.63 -39.79
C PHE A 161 -22.49 15.23 -38.38
N GLY A 162 -23.69 15.64 -37.94
CA GLY A 162 -23.89 16.44 -36.73
C GLY A 162 -23.62 15.71 -35.40
N ALA A 163 -23.72 14.37 -35.38
CA ALA A 163 -23.43 13.58 -34.17
C ALA A 163 -21.94 13.30 -33.93
N VAL A 164 -21.10 13.48 -34.95
CA VAL A 164 -19.67 13.12 -34.91
C VAL A 164 -18.88 13.84 -33.81
N PRO A 165 -19.04 15.16 -33.58
CA PRO A 165 -18.31 15.87 -32.51
C PRO A 165 -18.53 15.27 -31.12
N THR A 166 -19.75 14.80 -30.84
CA THR A 166 -20.11 14.21 -29.54
C THR A 166 -19.42 12.88 -29.28
N VAL A 167 -19.11 12.12 -30.33
CA VAL A 167 -18.51 10.78 -30.20
C VAL A 167 -16.98 10.82 -30.29
N LEU A 168 -16.42 11.78 -31.03
CA LEU A 168 -14.97 12.06 -30.96
C LEU A 168 -14.58 12.81 -29.68
N GLY A 169 -15.54 13.49 -29.05
CA GLY A 169 -15.32 14.28 -27.85
C GLY A 169 -14.76 13.50 -26.64
N PRO A 170 -15.29 12.31 -26.27
CA PRO A 170 -14.70 11.46 -25.23
C PRO A 170 -13.19 11.24 -25.38
N ARG A 171 -12.73 10.99 -26.62
CA ARG A 171 -11.32 10.80 -26.94
C ARG A 171 -10.48 12.08 -26.75
N ILE A 172 -11.05 13.24 -27.10
CA ILE A 172 -10.40 14.53 -26.84
C ILE A 172 -10.35 14.82 -25.32
N VAL A 173 -11.42 14.50 -24.60
CA VAL A 173 -11.50 14.69 -23.14
C VAL A 173 -10.50 13.81 -22.39
N THR A 174 -10.34 12.53 -22.78
CA THR A 174 -9.37 11.61 -22.15
C THR A 174 -7.93 12.06 -22.35
N ASP A 175 -7.63 12.72 -23.47
CA ASP A 175 -6.30 13.21 -23.79
C ASP A 175 -5.95 14.51 -23.07
N LEU A 176 -6.95 15.33 -22.72
CA LEU A 176 -6.78 16.63 -22.06
C LEU A 176 -6.85 16.54 -20.53
N PHE A 177 -7.73 15.70 -19.98
CA PHE A 177 -8.08 15.71 -18.55
C PHE A 177 -7.65 14.42 -17.83
N PHE A 178 -7.11 14.62 -16.62
CA PHE A 178 -6.79 13.53 -15.69
C PHE A 178 -8.06 12.85 -15.17
N LEU A 179 -7.92 11.60 -14.72
CA LEU A 179 -9.00 10.73 -14.23
C LEU A 179 -9.96 11.43 -13.25
N HIS A 180 -9.44 12.21 -12.30
CA HIS A 180 -10.20 12.93 -11.29
C HIS A 180 -10.97 14.17 -11.80
N GLN A 181 -10.77 14.57 -13.06
CA GLN A 181 -11.41 15.73 -13.71
C GLN A 181 -12.36 15.31 -14.85
N ARG A 182 -12.29 14.05 -15.29
CA ARG A 182 -13.00 13.55 -16.48
C ARG A 182 -14.52 13.61 -16.31
N GLY A 183 -15.07 13.26 -15.15
CA GLY A 183 -16.53 13.23 -14.95
C GLY A 183 -17.20 14.57 -15.24
N ARG A 184 -16.61 15.67 -14.77
CA ARG A 184 -17.08 17.05 -15.08
C ARG A 184 -17.00 17.38 -16.56
N ALA A 185 -15.89 17.05 -17.22
CA ALA A 185 -15.70 17.32 -18.64
C ALA A 185 -16.68 16.51 -19.52
N PHE A 186 -16.88 15.23 -19.21
CA PHE A 186 -17.86 14.37 -19.87
C PHE A 186 -19.29 14.90 -19.69
N THR A 187 -19.62 15.41 -18.51
CA THR A 187 -20.92 16.03 -18.22
C THR A 187 -21.15 17.23 -19.13
N ALA A 188 -20.22 18.18 -19.17
CA ALA A 188 -20.35 19.38 -20.00
C ALA A 188 -20.52 19.05 -21.50
N LEU A 189 -19.74 18.09 -22.00
CA LEU A 189 -19.82 17.64 -23.40
C LEU A 189 -21.19 17.06 -23.75
N HIS A 190 -21.66 16.08 -22.96
CA HIS A 190 -22.90 15.38 -23.26
C HIS A 190 -24.13 16.25 -22.99
N MET A 191 -24.10 17.12 -21.98
CA MET A 191 -25.17 18.07 -21.74
C MET A 191 -25.26 19.11 -22.86
N ALA A 192 -24.14 19.55 -23.45
CA ALA A 192 -24.19 20.43 -24.62
C ALA A 192 -24.87 19.74 -25.82
N PHE A 193 -24.55 18.48 -26.10
CA PHE A 193 -25.24 17.71 -27.15
C PHE A 193 -26.74 17.55 -26.85
N LEU A 194 -27.09 17.10 -25.64
CA LEU A 194 -28.48 16.85 -25.24
C LEU A 194 -29.31 18.14 -25.19
N PHE A 195 -28.70 19.23 -24.72
CA PHE A 195 -29.31 20.55 -24.77
C PHE A 195 -29.60 20.98 -26.20
N GLY A 196 -28.70 20.69 -27.14
CA GLY A 196 -28.94 20.95 -28.55
C GLY A 196 -30.16 20.21 -29.12
N THR A 197 -30.39 18.95 -28.68
CA THR A 197 -31.56 18.17 -29.12
C THR A 197 -32.91 18.76 -28.69
N ILE A 198 -32.93 19.61 -27.66
CA ILE A 198 -34.14 20.28 -27.17
C ILE A 198 -34.20 21.74 -27.64
N ALA A 199 -33.08 22.45 -27.56
CA ALA A 199 -32.99 23.87 -27.90
C ALA A 199 -33.31 24.13 -29.38
N GLY A 200 -32.91 23.22 -30.28
CA GLY A 200 -33.25 23.32 -31.70
C GLY A 200 -34.76 23.37 -31.92
N PRO A 201 -35.52 22.33 -31.52
CA PRO A 201 -36.98 22.35 -31.53
C PRO A 201 -37.59 23.56 -30.81
N THR A 202 -37.09 23.95 -29.63
CA THR A 202 -37.59 25.11 -28.87
C THR A 202 -37.50 26.41 -29.69
N PHE A 203 -36.30 26.76 -30.17
CA PHE A 203 -36.09 28.01 -30.90
C PHE A 203 -36.77 28.00 -32.26
N SER A 204 -36.69 26.89 -33.00
CA SER A 204 -37.39 26.74 -34.27
C SER A 204 -38.90 26.87 -34.11
N GLY A 205 -39.50 26.33 -33.03
CA GLY A 205 -40.92 26.50 -32.74
C GLY A 205 -41.33 27.97 -32.54
N PHE A 206 -40.54 28.76 -31.81
CA PHE A 206 -40.81 30.20 -31.64
C PHE A 206 -40.62 30.99 -32.95
N VAL A 207 -39.60 30.67 -33.74
CA VAL A 207 -39.38 31.32 -35.04
C VAL A 207 -40.53 31.02 -35.99
N SER A 208 -40.91 29.75 -36.11
CA SER A 208 -41.97 29.28 -37.01
C SER A 208 -43.38 29.71 -36.56
N ALA A 209 -43.59 30.03 -35.28
CA ALA A 209 -44.87 30.58 -34.82
C ALA A 209 -45.21 31.95 -35.44
N HIS A 210 -44.21 32.71 -35.89
CA HIS A 210 -44.38 34.07 -36.40
C HIS A 210 -43.81 34.29 -37.81
N SER A 211 -43.28 33.25 -38.46
CA SER A 211 -42.58 33.36 -39.73
C SER A 211 -42.72 32.10 -40.56
N PHE A 212 -42.44 32.21 -41.86
CA PHE A 212 -42.44 31.06 -42.76
C PHE A 212 -41.40 30.03 -42.29
N PHE A 213 -41.83 28.77 -42.13
CA PHE A 213 -41.05 27.75 -41.40
C PHE A 213 -39.62 27.51 -41.89
N PRO A 214 -39.24 27.65 -43.18
CA PRO A 214 -37.85 27.45 -43.59
C PRO A 214 -36.86 28.46 -42.98
N ILE A 215 -37.36 29.60 -42.46
CA ILE A 215 -36.57 30.56 -41.68
C ILE A 215 -35.98 29.91 -40.43
N GLU A 216 -36.61 28.87 -39.89
CA GLU A 216 -36.12 28.11 -38.76
C GLU A 216 -34.81 27.35 -39.04
N PHE A 217 -34.42 27.16 -40.30
CA PHE A 217 -33.13 26.54 -40.64
C PHE A 217 -32.02 27.58 -40.75
N TRP A 218 -32.34 28.80 -41.20
CA TRP A 218 -31.35 29.86 -41.43
C TRP A 218 -30.65 30.34 -40.14
N TRP A 219 -31.33 30.34 -38.99
CA TRP A 219 -30.65 30.68 -37.72
C TRP A 219 -29.61 29.62 -37.33
N THR A 220 -29.88 28.35 -37.62
CA THR A 220 -28.92 27.26 -37.36
C THR A 220 -27.73 27.30 -38.31
N VAL A 221 -27.91 27.77 -39.55
CA VAL A 221 -26.81 28.03 -40.49
C VAL A 221 -25.86 29.07 -39.91
N GLY A 222 -26.40 30.16 -39.34
CA GLY A 222 -25.61 31.18 -38.64
C GLY A 222 -24.82 30.62 -37.45
N LEU A 223 -25.48 29.80 -36.62
CA LEU A 223 -24.84 29.12 -35.49
C LEU A 223 -23.71 28.18 -35.94
N LEU A 224 -23.94 27.34 -36.95
CA LEU A 224 -22.93 26.43 -37.50
C LEU A 224 -21.75 27.19 -38.15
N GLY A 225 -22.02 28.32 -38.79
CA GLY A 225 -20.98 29.19 -39.35
C GLY A 225 -20.07 29.75 -38.25
N PHE A 226 -20.67 30.21 -37.14
CA PHE A 226 -19.91 30.62 -35.95
C PHE A 226 -19.13 29.46 -35.31
N THR A 227 -19.74 28.27 -35.21
CA THR A 227 -19.05 27.05 -34.75
C THR A 227 -17.85 26.74 -35.63
N LEU A 228 -17.96 26.84 -36.95
CA LEU A 228 -16.89 26.56 -37.90
C LEU A 228 -15.69 27.49 -37.68
N ILE A 229 -15.94 28.79 -37.48
CA ILE A 229 -14.92 29.79 -37.16
C ILE A 229 -14.25 29.43 -35.82
N CYS A 230 -15.04 29.12 -34.79
CA CYS A 230 -14.51 28.72 -33.49
C CYS A 230 -13.64 27.44 -33.57
N CYS A 231 -14.08 26.43 -34.31
CA CYS A 231 -13.29 25.23 -34.57
C CYS A 231 -11.97 25.57 -35.24
N PHE A 232 -11.99 26.36 -36.32
CA PHE A 232 -10.76 26.75 -37.01
C PHE A 232 -9.79 27.54 -36.11
N CYS A 233 -10.30 28.47 -35.29
CA CYS A 233 -9.49 29.34 -34.46
C CYS A 233 -8.93 28.67 -33.20
N PHE A 234 -9.69 27.74 -32.59
CA PHE A 234 -9.43 27.29 -31.23
C PHE A 234 -9.34 25.76 -31.05
N LEU A 235 -9.92 24.95 -31.95
CA LEU A 235 -9.86 23.49 -31.83
C LEU A 235 -8.49 22.99 -32.32
N GLU A 236 -7.76 22.30 -31.44
CA GLU A 236 -6.41 21.80 -31.72
C GLU A 236 -6.39 20.27 -31.80
N GLU A 237 -5.43 19.70 -32.54
CA GLU A 237 -5.25 18.25 -32.58
C GLU A 237 -4.65 17.75 -31.25
N THR A 238 -5.30 16.77 -30.65
CA THR A 238 -4.92 16.21 -29.33
C THR A 238 -4.28 14.83 -29.42
N GLY A 239 -4.21 14.22 -30.60
CA GLY A 239 -3.48 12.97 -30.81
C GLY A 239 -2.00 13.09 -30.40
N PHE A 240 -1.61 12.32 -29.39
CA PHE A 240 -0.25 12.26 -28.87
C PHE A 240 0.07 10.84 -28.37
N ASP A 241 1.15 10.24 -28.87
CA ASP A 241 1.65 8.93 -28.43
C ASP A 241 2.62 9.12 -27.25
N ARG A 242 2.24 8.61 -26.07
CA ARG A 242 3.04 8.70 -24.84
C ARG A 242 3.97 7.51 -24.66
N GLU A 243 3.73 6.40 -25.36
CA GLU A 243 4.59 5.20 -25.28
C GLU A 243 5.80 5.35 -26.20
N CYS A 244 5.64 6.02 -27.35
CA CYS A 244 6.71 6.26 -28.32
C CYS A 244 6.76 7.74 -28.75
N LEU A 245 7.59 8.52 -28.05
CA LEU A 245 7.71 9.97 -28.28
C LEU A 245 8.16 10.31 -29.72
N GLU A 246 9.04 9.49 -30.29
CA GLU A 246 9.62 9.66 -31.64
C GLU A 246 8.59 9.53 -32.77
N ARG A 247 7.45 8.88 -32.53
CA ARG A 247 6.41 8.69 -33.55
C ARG A 247 5.59 9.96 -33.80
N ASN A 248 5.62 10.92 -32.86
CA ASN A 248 4.82 12.13 -32.93
C ASN A 248 5.36 13.09 -34.03
N PRO A 249 4.53 13.54 -34.99
CA PRO A 249 5.00 14.30 -36.16
C PRO A 249 5.27 15.78 -35.85
N ASP A 250 6.28 16.42 -36.43
CA ASP A 250 6.54 17.86 -36.14
C ASP A 250 5.44 18.81 -36.65
N ILE A 251 4.94 19.70 -35.77
CA ILE A 251 3.92 20.69 -36.14
C ILE A 251 4.58 21.97 -36.67
N PRO A 252 4.09 22.57 -37.78
CA PRO A 252 4.55 23.87 -38.24
C PRO A 252 4.38 24.98 -37.17
N GLY A 253 5.41 25.82 -36.96
CA GLY A 253 5.41 26.82 -35.88
C GLY A 253 4.49 28.05 -36.09
N GLY A 254 4.14 28.38 -37.33
CA GLY A 254 3.25 29.53 -37.61
C GLY A 254 1.78 29.20 -37.33
N ILE A 255 1.05 30.09 -36.63
CA ILE A 255 -0.37 29.89 -36.26
C ILE A 255 -1.22 29.48 -37.47
N LEU A 256 -1.14 30.25 -38.57
CA LEU A 256 -1.91 29.98 -39.77
C LEU A 256 -1.46 28.66 -40.46
N SER A 257 -0.15 28.42 -40.53
CA SER A 257 0.40 27.19 -41.11
C SER A 257 -0.01 25.94 -40.33
N ASN A 258 -0.10 26.03 -39.00
CA ASN A 258 -0.58 24.97 -38.13
C ASN A 258 -2.08 24.71 -38.37
N ARG A 259 -2.91 25.76 -38.43
CA ARG A 259 -4.35 25.60 -38.71
C ARG A 259 -4.61 24.95 -40.07
N PHE A 260 -3.94 25.41 -41.13
CA PHE A 260 -4.03 24.77 -42.44
C PHE A 260 -3.51 23.32 -42.40
N ALA A 261 -2.39 23.04 -41.75
CA ALA A 261 -1.90 21.65 -41.63
C ALA A 261 -2.87 20.75 -40.85
N THR A 262 -3.57 21.29 -39.85
CA THR A 262 -4.54 20.56 -39.00
C THR A 262 -5.82 20.25 -39.76
N PHE A 263 -6.39 21.22 -40.47
CA PHE A 263 -7.73 21.09 -41.08
C PHE A 263 -7.68 20.73 -42.57
N VAL A 264 -6.58 21.02 -43.27
CA VAL A 264 -6.41 20.87 -44.72
C VAL A 264 -5.25 19.91 -45.00
N PHE A 265 -5.56 18.68 -45.39
CA PHE A 265 -4.60 17.57 -45.60
C PHE A 265 -3.88 17.10 -44.31
N GLY A 266 -4.66 16.73 -43.29
CA GLY A 266 -4.25 16.38 -41.91
C GLY A 266 -3.24 15.23 -41.68
N GLN A 267 -2.49 14.79 -42.69
CA GLN A 267 -1.43 13.78 -42.54
C GLN A 267 -0.15 14.31 -41.86
N ARG A 268 0.03 15.63 -41.75
CA ARG A 268 1.26 16.23 -41.18
C ARG A 268 1.23 16.38 -39.66
N VAL A 269 0.06 16.30 -39.04
CA VAL A 269 -0.13 16.60 -37.60
C VAL A 269 -0.60 15.39 -36.81
N VAL A 270 -0.94 14.31 -37.50
CA VAL A 270 -1.55 13.08 -36.99
C VAL A 270 -0.54 11.94 -37.14
N LEU A 271 -0.57 10.99 -36.21
CA LEU A 271 0.27 9.81 -36.27
C LEU A 271 -0.01 9.01 -37.56
N PRO A 272 1.01 8.60 -38.32
CA PRO A 272 0.81 7.85 -39.54
C PRO A 272 0.15 6.51 -39.24
N THR A 273 -1.00 6.27 -39.89
CA THR A 273 -1.76 5.02 -39.85
C THR A 273 -1.93 4.45 -41.25
N THR A 274 -1.87 3.13 -41.36
CA THR A 274 -2.10 2.40 -42.61
C THR A 274 -3.58 2.11 -42.84
N TRP A 275 -4.02 1.97 -44.10
CA TRP A 275 -5.40 1.59 -44.43
C TRP A 275 -5.86 0.30 -43.74
N LYS A 276 -4.93 -0.64 -43.50
CA LYS A 276 -5.20 -1.88 -42.77
C LYS A 276 -5.50 -1.62 -41.28
N GLU A 277 -4.80 -0.69 -40.65
CA GLU A 277 -5.06 -0.27 -39.27
C GLU A 277 -6.38 0.49 -39.16
N THR A 278 -6.67 1.40 -40.10
CA THR A 278 -7.96 2.10 -40.17
C THR A 278 -9.13 1.13 -40.32
N ALA A 279 -8.99 0.10 -41.17
CA ALA A 279 -10.01 -0.92 -41.33
C ALA A 279 -10.23 -1.73 -40.05
N LYS A 280 -9.16 -2.05 -39.31
CA LYS A 280 -9.26 -2.70 -37.99
C LYS A 280 -10.01 -1.83 -36.99
N VAL A 281 -9.69 -0.54 -36.93
CA VAL A 281 -10.39 0.43 -36.08
C VAL A 281 -11.89 0.47 -36.40
N GLY A 282 -12.28 0.39 -37.68
CA GLY A 282 -13.69 0.34 -38.08
C GLY A 282 -14.45 -0.89 -37.57
N ILE A 283 -13.76 -1.99 -37.30
CA ILE A 283 -14.36 -3.23 -36.74
C ILE A 283 -14.44 -3.16 -35.22
N THR A 284 -13.54 -2.42 -34.56
CA THR A 284 -13.43 -2.33 -33.10
C THR A 284 -14.74 -2.01 -32.36
N PRO A 285 -15.58 -1.04 -32.78
CA PRO A 285 -16.87 -0.79 -32.13
C PRO A 285 -17.78 -2.02 -32.07
N PHE A 286 -17.79 -2.85 -33.12
CA PHE A 286 -18.61 -4.08 -33.13
C PHE A 286 -18.08 -5.10 -32.13
N LEU A 287 -16.75 -5.23 -32.00
CA LEU A 287 -16.14 -6.12 -31.01
C LEU A 287 -16.37 -5.62 -29.58
N ILE A 288 -16.25 -4.31 -29.34
CA ILE A 288 -16.57 -3.69 -28.04
C ILE A 288 -18.04 -3.89 -27.69
N GLY A 289 -18.94 -3.78 -28.67
CA GLY A 289 -20.38 -4.02 -28.50
C GLY A 289 -20.74 -5.46 -28.16
N MET A 290 -19.93 -6.44 -28.56
CA MET A 290 -20.11 -7.84 -28.17
C MET A 290 -19.55 -8.17 -26.77
N CYS A 291 -18.81 -7.25 -26.15
CA CYS A 291 -18.27 -7.49 -24.81
C CYS A 291 -19.41 -7.47 -23.76
N PRO A 292 -19.46 -8.44 -22.82
CA PRO A 292 -20.53 -8.53 -21.81
C PRO A 292 -20.75 -7.24 -21.02
N VAL A 293 -19.67 -6.55 -20.63
CA VAL A 293 -19.75 -5.26 -19.91
C VAL A 293 -20.53 -4.21 -20.70
N THR A 294 -20.29 -4.12 -22.00
CA THR A 294 -20.93 -3.16 -22.91
C THR A 294 -22.36 -3.56 -23.21
N ILE A 295 -22.66 -4.85 -23.34
CA ILE A 295 -24.04 -5.34 -23.53
C ILE A 295 -24.90 -5.01 -22.31
N ILE A 296 -24.41 -5.32 -21.11
CA ILE A 296 -25.12 -5.07 -19.85
C ILE A 296 -25.37 -3.57 -19.66
N MET A 297 -24.34 -2.74 -19.88
CA MET A 297 -24.48 -1.27 -19.80
C MET A 297 -25.35 -0.70 -20.94
N GLY A 298 -25.25 -1.29 -22.12
CA GLY A 298 -26.02 -0.93 -23.31
C GLY A 298 -27.51 -1.18 -23.12
N ILE A 299 -27.91 -2.30 -22.54
CA ILE A 299 -29.32 -2.62 -22.21
C ILE A 299 -29.87 -1.61 -21.20
N PHE A 300 -29.11 -1.28 -20.14
CA PHE A 300 -29.52 -0.25 -19.18
C PHE A 300 -29.70 1.11 -19.88
N THR A 301 -28.72 1.53 -20.68
CA THR A 301 -28.76 2.82 -21.40
C THR A 301 -29.93 2.85 -22.38
N LEU A 302 -30.15 1.75 -23.10
CA LEU A 302 -31.23 1.55 -24.05
C LEU A 302 -32.59 1.75 -23.40
N ILE A 303 -32.85 1.13 -22.25
CA ILE A 303 -34.13 1.26 -21.53
C ILE A 303 -34.25 2.66 -20.91
N SER A 304 -33.26 3.09 -20.13
CA SER A 304 -33.31 4.33 -19.35
C SER A 304 -33.42 5.59 -20.22
N PHE A 305 -32.61 5.70 -21.27
CA PHE A 305 -32.65 6.86 -22.17
C PHE A 305 -33.68 6.69 -23.28
N GLY A 306 -33.90 5.47 -23.76
CA GLY A 306 -34.85 5.18 -24.82
C GLY A 306 -36.28 5.63 -24.49
N PHE A 307 -36.71 5.39 -23.26
CA PHE A 307 -38.00 5.88 -22.76
C PHE A 307 -38.06 7.41 -22.69
N TYR A 308 -36.97 8.08 -22.33
CA TYR A 308 -36.90 9.53 -22.39
C TYR A 308 -37.07 10.06 -23.82
N VAL A 309 -36.43 9.43 -24.82
CA VAL A 309 -36.63 9.81 -26.23
C VAL A 309 -38.09 9.65 -26.64
N GLY A 310 -38.72 8.54 -26.25
CA GLY A 310 -40.15 8.32 -26.50
C GLY A 310 -41.03 9.41 -25.87
N VAL A 311 -40.82 9.72 -24.59
CA VAL A 311 -41.51 10.80 -23.88
C VAL A 311 -41.31 12.14 -24.60
N ASN A 312 -40.07 12.50 -24.94
CA ASN A 312 -39.75 13.76 -25.60
C ASN A 312 -40.33 13.86 -27.02
N ALA A 313 -40.27 12.78 -27.81
CA ALA A 313 -40.80 12.76 -29.18
C ALA A 313 -42.34 12.83 -29.22
N LEU A 314 -43.02 12.22 -28.25
CA LEU A 314 -44.48 12.12 -28.23
C LEU A 314 -45.15 13.26 -27.46
N THR A 315 -44.48 13.88 -26.49
CA THR A 315 -45.03 15.01 -25.73
C THR A 315 -45.58 16.11 -26.65
N PRO A 316 -44.87 16.55 -27.71
CA PRO A 316 -45.41 17.51 -28.67
C PRO A 316 -46.70 17.06 -29.36
N VAL A 317 -46.80 15.77 -29.70
CA VAL A 317 -47.98 15.18 -30.35
C VAL A 317 -49.17 15.23 -29.39
N TRP A 318 -49.00 14.82 -28.14
CA TRP A 318 -50.06 14.85 -27.12
C TRP A 318 -50.49 16.28 -26.77
N LEU A 319 -49.55 17.22 -26.73
CA LEU A 319 -49.83 18.63 -26.43
C LEU A 319 -50.62 19.29 -27.56
N GLN A 320 -50.21 19.11 -28.83
CA GLN A 320 -50.88 19.72 -29.99
C GLN A 320 -52.18 19.03 -30.40
N LYS A 321 -52.41 17.78 -29.97
CA LYS A 321 -53.65 17.05 -30.27
C LYS A 321 -54.87 17.85 -29.76
N PRO A 322 -55.98 17.93 -30.52
CA PRO A 322 -57.18 18.63 -30.09
C PRO A 322 -57.75 18.07 -28.78
N ILE A 323 -58.33 18.93 -27.95
CA ILE A 323 -58.98 18.53 -26.68
C ILE A 323 -60.10 17.50 -26.93
N SER A 324 -60.81 17.61 -28.06
CA SER A 324 -61.86 16.68 -28.47
C SER A 324 -61.38 15.24 -28.70
N GLU A 325 -60.08 15.04 -28.94
CA GLU A 325 -59.47 13.73 -29.18
C GLU A 325 -58.60 13.28 -28.00
N GLY A 326 -58.73 13.93 -26.82
CA GLY A 326 -57.95 13.63 -25.62
C GLY A 326 -56.56 14.28 -25.57
N GLY A 327 -56.30 15.32 -26.35
CA GLY A 327 -55.07 16.13 -26.25
C GLY A 327 -55.21 17.37 -25.37
N TYR A 328 -54.18 18.23 -25.37
CA TYR A 328 -54.19 19.49 -24.61
C TYR A 328 -54.45 20.74 -25.46
N GLY A 329 -54.51 20.63 -26.79
CA GLY A 329 -54.84 21.73 -27.71
C GLY A 329 -53.82 22.87 -27.76
N PHE A 330 -52.54 22.61 -27.49
CA PHE A 330 -51.49 23.62 -27.46
C PHE A 330 -51.18 24.14 -28.88
N SER A 331 -51.03 25.46 -29.00
CA SER A 331 -50.41 26.10 -30.16
C SER A 331 -48.92 25.75 -30.29
N LEU A 332 -48.33 26.03 -31.45
CA LEU A 332 -46.88 25.86 -31.68
C LEU A 332 -46.04 26.61 -30.64
N GLU A 333 -46.41 27.86 -30.34
CA GLU A 333 -45.73 28.70 -29.35
C GLU A 333 -45.84 28.13 -27.92
N GLN A 334 -47.04 27.67 -27.52
CA GLN A 334 -47.25 27.04 -26.21
C GLN A 334 -46.46 25.73 -26.07
N ASN A 335 -46.37 24.95 -27.15
CA ASN A 335 -45.57 23.72 -27.16
C ASN A 335 -44.07 24.04 -27.06
N ALA A 336 -43.58 25.04 -27.80
CA ALA A 336 -42.21 25.53 -27.65
C ALA A 336 -41.93 26.00 -26.22
N ALA A 337 -42.83 26.77 -25.61
CA ALA A 337 -42.71 27.20 -24.22
C ALA A 337 -42.73 26.02 -23.23
N PHE A 338 -43.51 24.97 -23.49
CA PHE A 338 -43.52 23.77 -22.66
C PHE A 338 -42.15 23.11 -22.57
N THR A 339 -41.35 23.13 -23.65
CA THR A 339 -40.01 22.52 -23.66
C THR A 339 -39.03 23.12 -22.66
N PHE A 340 -39.27 24.32 -22.11
CA PHE A 340 -38.46 24.88 -21.03
C PHE A 340 -38.41 24.01 -19.76
N CYS A 341 -39.37 23.12 -19.54
CA CYS A 341 -39.27 22.12 -18.46
C CYS A 341 -38.03 21.21 -18.63
N HIS A 342 -37.69 20.83 -19.87
CA HIS A 342 -36.47 20.09 -20.18
C HIS A 342 -35.22 20.93 -19.92
N TRP A 343 -35.26 22.23 -20.22
CA TRP A 343 -34.13 23.13 -20.00
C TRP A 343 -33.77 23.21 -18.52
N ILE A 344 -34.78 23.38 -17.66
CA ILE A 344 -34.59 23.37 -16.20
C ILE A 344 -34.03 22.01 -15.76
N GLY A 345 -34.55 20.91 -16.30
CA GLY A 345 -34.03 19.56 -16.05
C GLY A 345 -32.56 19.41 -16.42
N ILE A 346 -32.16 19.87 -17.61
CA ILE A 346 -30.77 19.81 -18.11
C ILE A 346 -29.85 20.68 -17.24
N ILE A 347 -30.29 21.86 -16.80
CA ILE A 347 -29.52 22.70 -15.87
C ILE A 347 -29.29 21.97 -14.55
N VAL A 348 -30.34 21.35 -13.99
CA VAL A 348 -30.22 20.54 -12.76
C VAL A 348 -29.25 19.38 -12.96
N VAL A 349 -29.31 18.69 -14.09
CA VAL A 349 -28.37 17.59 -14.41
C VAL A 349 -26.93 18.11 -14.58
N GLN A 350 -26.74 19.27 -15.19
CA GLN A 350 -25.42 19.89 -15.33
C GLN A 350 -24.81 20.20 -13.96
N PHE A 351 -25.59 20.76 -13.02
CA PHE A 351 -25.14 20.96 -11.64
C PHE A 351 -24.88 19.64 -10.92
N TYR A 352 -25.81 18.69 -11.01
CA TYR A 352 -25.69 17.37 -10.41
C TYR A 352 -24.40 16.66 -10.86
N GLY A 353 -24.16 16.59 -12.17
CA GLY A 353 -22.96 15.97 -12.74
C GLY A 353 -21.69 16.75 -12.40
N HIS A 354 -21.72 18.09 -12.40
CA HIS A 354 -20.54 18.89 -12.03
C HIS A 354 -20.05 18.59 -10.61
N TYR A 355 -20.98 18.42 -9.66
CA TYR A 355 -20.64 18.17 -8.27
C TYR A 355 -20.38 16.69 -7.97
N LEU A 356 -21.16 15.76 -8.52
CA LEU A 356 -21.16 14.36 -8.08
C LEU A 356 -20.36 13.40 -8.98
N ASN A 357 -20.25 13.64 -10.30
CA ASN A 357 -19.65 12.67 -11.24
C ASN A 357 -18.16 12.37 -10.99
N ASP A 358 -17.45 13.26 -10.28
CA ASP A 358 -16.08 13.01 -9.81
C ASP A 358 -16.01 12.87 -8.28
N ARG A 359 -16.74 13.70 -7.50
CA ARG A 359 -16.62 13.67 -6.03
C ARG A 359 -17.10 12.35 -5.42
N LEU A 360 -18.24 11.82 -5.85
CA LEU A 360 -18.79 10.61 -5.25
C LEU A 360 -17.88 9.39 -5.52
N PRO A 361 -17.46 9.11 -6.77
CA PRO A 361 -16.57 7.98 -7.05
C PRO A 361 -15.22 8.10 -6.32
N LEU A 362 -14.62 9.29 -6.29
CA LEU A 362 -13.36 9.52 -5.56
C LEU A 362 -13.54 9.34 -4.05
N THR A 363 -14.69 9.74 -3.49
CA THR A 363 -14.98 9.53 -2.06
C THR A 363 -15.16 8.05 -1.75
N LEU A 364 -15.81 7.28 -2.63
CA LEU A 364 -15.98 5.83 -2.47
C LEU A 364 -14.65 5.09 -2.58
N ALA A 365 -13.80 5.44 -3.56
CA ALA A 365 -12.45 4.87 -3.70
C ALA A 365 -11.61 5.11 -2.44
N ARG A 366 -11.65 6.32 -1.89
CA ARG A 366 -10.96 6.67 -0.62
C ARG A 366 -11.53 5.94 0.59
N ARG A 367 -12.85 5.76 0.67
CA ARG A 367 -13.52 5.21 1.84
C ARG A 367 -13.43 3.68 1.95
N TYR A 368 -13.52 2.97 0.83
CA TYR A 368 -13.71 1.51 0.84
C TYR A 368 -12.51 0.71 0.34
N ASN A 369 -11.55 1.32 -0.37
CA ASN A 369 -10.47 0.57 -1.03
C ASN A 369 -9.11 1.29 -0.95
N GLY A 370 -8.88 2.05 0.13
CA GLY A 370 -7.58 2.69 0.40
C GLY A 370 -7.13 3.70 -0.66
N GLY A 371 -8.03 4.25 -1.48
CA GLY A 371 -7.67 5.15 -2.58
C GLY A 371 -7.39 4.47 -3.92
N VAL A 372 -7.49 3.13 -4.00
CA VAL A 372 -7.33 2.38 -5.25
C VAL A 372 -8.57 2.51 -6.13
N TRP A 373 -8.38 2.97 -7.37
CA TRP A 373 -9.46 3.22 -8.32
C TRP A 373 -10.09 1.94 -8.89
N LYS A 374 -11.43 1.96 -9.00
CA LYS A 374 -12.23 0.99 -9.75
C LYS A 374 -13.24 1.74 -10.62
N PRO A 375 -13.36 1.45 -11.94
CA PRO A 375 -14.34 2.11 -12.81
C PRO A 375 -15.78 2.04 -12.28
N GLU A 376 -16.15 0.95 -11.60
CA GLU A 376 -17.49 0.69 -11.06
C GLU A 376 -17.94 1.77 -10.06
N TYR A 377 -17.03 2.49 -9.40
CA TYR A 377 -17.40 3.57 -8.48
C TYR A 377 -18.19 4.68 -9.14
N ARG A 378 -18.04 4.90 -10.46
CA ARG A 378 -18.82 5.89 -11.21
C ARG A 378 -20.31 5.57 -11.24
N LEU A 379 -20.66 4.29 -11.25
CA LEU A 379 -22.05 3.85 -11.37
C LEU A 379 -22.89 4.23 -10.15
N HIS A 380 -22.27 4.47 -9.00
CA HIS A 380 -23.00 4.86 -7.78
C HIS A 380 -23.69 6.23 -7.91
N VAL A 381 -23.30 7.04 -8.89
CA VAL A 381 -24.01 8.28 -9.18
C VAL A 381 -25.42 8.02 -9.76
N LEU A 382 -25.71 6.81 -10.24
CA LEU A 382 -27.01 6.47 -10.86
C LEU A 382 -28.12 6.13 -9.87
N TRP A 383 -27.81 5.90 -8.59
CA TRP A 383 -28.79 5.46 -7.58
C TRP A 383 -30.02 6.37 -7.50
N ILE A 384 -29.83 7.68 -7.34
CA ILE A 384 -30.95 8.61 -7.21
C ILE A 384 -31.63 8.88 -8.57
N PRO A 385 -30.91 9.32 -9.62
CA PRO A 385 -31.56 9.73 -10.85
C PRO A 385 -32.24 8.56 -11.58
N SER A 386 -31.59 7.39 -11.67
CA SER A 386 -32.06 6.31 -12.54
C SER A 386 -32.98 5.30 -11.84
N LEU A 387 -32.74 4.97 -10.56
CA LEU A 387 -33.59 4.02 -9.84
C LEU A 387 -34.84 4.68 -9.23
N VAL A 388 -34.73 5.93 -8.79
CA VAL A 388 -35.80 6.61 -8.04
C VAL A 388 -36.50 7.66 -8.91
N ILE A 389 -35.76 8.65 -9.39
CA ILE A 389 -36.37 9.81 -10.08
C ILE A 389 -37.02 9.39 -11.40
N ASN A 390 -36.31 8.64 -12.25
CA ASN A 390 -36.81 8.30 -13.59
C ASN A 390 -38.13 7.48 -13.57
N PRO A 391 -38.25 6.37 -12.81
CA PRO A 391 -39.49 5.59 -12.76
C PRO A 391 -40.68 6.39 -12.19
N ILE A 392 -40.44 7.24 -11.18
CA ILE A 392 -41.47 8.13 -10.63
C ILE A 392 -41.95 9.10 -11.71
N GLY A 393 -41.02 9.70 -12.47
CA GLY A 393 -41.35 10.59 -13.58
C GLY A 393 -42.21 9.92 -14.64
N LEU A 394 -41.84 8.71 -15.06
CA LEU A 394 -42.60 7.91 -16.03
C LEU A 394 -44.01 7.57 -15.51
N GLY A 395 -44.13 7.19 -14.24
CA GLY A 395 -45.42 6.91 -13.60
C GLY A 395 -46.33 8.14 -13.55
N ILE A 396 -45.79 9.30 -13.16
CA ILE A 396 -46.54 10.58 -13.15
C ILE A 396 -46.95 10.97 -14.58
N PHE A 397 -46.07 10.75 -15.58
CA PHE A 397 -46.38 11.04 -16.97
C PHE A 397 -47.56 10.20 -17.48
N GLY A 398 -47.56 8.90 -17.21
CA GLY A 398 -48.66 7.98 -17.53
C GLY A 398 -49.97 8.37 -16.84
N ALA A 399 -49.92 8.68 -15.54
CA ALA A 399 -51.09 9.11 -14.78
C ALA A 399 -51.65 10.45 -15.30
N ALA A 400 -50.78 11.40 -15.65
CA ALA A 400 -51.18 12.69 -16.20
C ALA A 400 -51.93 12.54 -17.53
N LEU A 401 -51.49 11.63 -18.40
CA LEU A 401 -52.19 11.34 -19.66
C LEU A 401 -53.49 10.54 -19.44
N GLN A 402 -53.45 9.47 -18.64
CA GLN A 402 -54.60 8.59 -18.42
C GLN A 402 -55.81 9.32 -17.80
N TYR A 403 -55.55 10.19 -16.83
CA TYR A 403 -56.60 10.93 -16.12
C TYR A 403 -56.80 12.35 -16.66
N HIS A 404 -56.17 12.70 -17.79
CA HIS A 404 -56.17 14.05 -18.37
C HIS A 404 -55.95 15.16 -17.32
N LEU A 405 -54.91 14.99 -16.48
CA LEU A 405 -54.59 15.95 -15.42
C LEU A 405 -54.12 17.28 -16.01
N HIS A 406 -54.08 18.33 -15.19
CA HIS A 406 -53.59 19.64 -15.63
C HIS A 406 -52.16 19.53 -16.21
N TYR A 407 -51.90 20.21 -17.34
CA TYR A 407 -50.63 20.11 -18.07
C TYR A 407 -49.38 20.44 -17.24
N MET A 408 -49.51 21.16 -16.12
CA MET A 408 -48.41 21.39 -15.17
C MET A 408 -47.94 20.11 -14.47
N VAL A 409 -48.83 19.13 -14.26
CA VAL A 409 -48.44 17.79 -13.77
C VAL A 409 -47.63 17.07 -14.85
N LEU A 410 -48.03 17.21 -16.12
CA LEU A 410 -47.27 16.68 -17.25
C LEU A 410 -45.89 17.36 -17.36
N ALA A 411 -45.82 18.69 -17.18
CA ALA A 411 -44.56 19.43 -17.18
C ALA A 411 -43.62 18.99 -16.04
N LEU A 412 -44.17 18.75 -14.85
CA LEU A 412 -43.42 18.21 -13.72
C LEU A 412 -42.91 16.79 -14.03
N ALA A 413 -43.75 15.94 -14.62
CA ALA A 413 -43.35 14.59 -15.02
C ALA A 413 -42.20 14.61 -16.03
N VAL A 414 -42.31 15.43 -17.08
CA VAL A 414 -41.27 15.60 -18.09
C VAL A 414 -39.98 16.14 -17.48
N PHE A 415 -40.06 17.11 -16.58
CA PHE A 415 -38.91 17.60 -15.83
C PHE A 415 -38.22 16.46 -15.05
N ILE A 416 -38.99 15.66 -14.31
CA ILE A 416 -38.49 14.53 -13.51
C ILE A 416 -37.83 13.47 -14.42
N VAL A 417 -38.49 13.06 -15.51
CA VAL A 417 -37.93 12.10 -16.47
C VAL A 417 -36.65 12.66 -17.11
N THR A 418 -36.63 13.95 -17.45
CA THR A 418 -35.44 14.62 -17.98
C THR A 418 -34.27 14.52 -17.00
N VAL A 419 -34.48 14.84 -15.72
CA VAL A 419 -33.43 14.74 -14.70
C VAL A 419 -32.97 13.30 -14.52
N GLY A 420 -33.91 12.36 -14.42
CA GLY A 420 -33.60 10.95 -14.14
C GLY A 420 -32.88 10.23 -15.28
N SER A 421 -33.32 10.43 -16.52
CA SER A 421 -32.73 9.79 -17.69
C SER A 421 -31.45 10.48 -18.15
N LEU A 422 -31.40 11.81 -18.22
CA LEU A 422 -30.23 12.51 -18.79
C LEU A 422 -29.00 12.46 -17.88
N ALA A 423 -29.18 12.38 -16.55
CA ALA A 423 -28.07 12.20 -15.62
C ALA A 423 -27.29 10.89 -15.85
N SER A 424 -27.93 9.88 -16.45
CA SER A 424 -27.28 8.60 -16.73
C SER A 424 -26.26 8.65 -17.87
N VAL A 425 -26.50 9.48 -18.89
CA VAL A 425 -25.71 9.52 -20.13
C VAL A 425 -24.21 9.78 -19.91
N PRO A 426 -23.78 10.86 -19.23
CA PRO A 426 -22.35 11.11 -19.05
C PRO A 426 -21.68 10.04 -18.17
N VAL A 427 -22.42 9.41 -17.25
CA VAL A 427 -21.90 8.38 -16.35
C VAL A 427 -21.68 7.07 -17.08
N THR A 428 -22.65 6.62 -17.88
CA THR A 428 -22.55 5.34 -18.61
C THR A 428 -21.50 5.39 -19.71
N VAL A 429 -21.41 6.50 -20.44
CA VAL A 429 -20.36 6.68 -21.46
C VAL A 429 -18.97 6.72 -20.79
N ASN A 430 -18.80 7.49 -19.72
CA ASN A 430 -17.51 7.60 -19.03
C ASN A 430 -17.07 6.25 -18.43
N TYR A 431 -17.99 5.50 -17.83
CA TYR A 431 -17.70 4.15 -17.33
C TYR A 431 -17.20 3.20 -18.43
N VAL A 432 -17.88 3.13 -19.58
CA VAL A 432 -17.46 2.24 -20.66
C VAL A 432 -16.15 2.71 -21.29
N VAL A 433 -15.92 4.02 -21.42
CA VAL A 433 -14.64 4.57 -21.86
C VAL A 433 -13.50 4.16 -20.92
N GLU A 434 -13.70 4.15 -19.61
CA GLU A 434 -12.71 3.66 -18.64
C GLU A 434 -12.50 2.14 -18.66
N CYS A 435 -13.45 1.36 -19.19
CA CYS A 435 -13.25 -0.07 -19.45
C CYS A 435 -12.41 -0.32 -20.71
N PHE A 436 -12.32 0.68 -21.60
CA PHE A 436 -11.66 0.59 -22.91
C PHE A 436 -10.81 1.85 -23.18
N THR A 437 -9.89 2.18 -22.27
CA THR A 437 -9.10 3.43 -22.32
C THR A 437 -8.26 3.62 -23.59
N ARG A 438 -7.91 2.53 -24.29
CA ARG A 438 -7.23 2.56 -25.60
C ARG A 438 -8.17 2.90 -26.77
N TYR A 439 -9.47 2.70 -26.60
CA TYR A 439 -10.50 2.88 -27.63
C TYR A 439 -11.68 3.75 -27.16
N PRO A 440 -11.43 4.98 -26.66
CA PRO A 440 -12.45 5.81 -26.03
C PRO A 440 -13.52 6.30 -27.03
N ALA A 441 -13.16 6.58 -28.29
CA ALA A 441 -14.12 6.99 -29.30
C ALA A 441 -15.03 5.81 -29.67
N GLU A 442 -14.44 4.64 -29.90
CA GLU A 442 -15.15 3.42 -30.29
C GLU A 442 -16.10 2.95 -29.19
N ALA A 443 -15.69 3.02 -27.91
CA ALA A 443 -16.55 2.80 -26.76
C ALA A 443 -17.74 3.78 -26.72
N GLY A 444 -17.48 5.06 -26.99
CA GLY A 444 -18.50 6.10 -27.09
C GLY A 444 -19.51 5.85 -28.21
N ILE A 445 -19.06 5.37 -29.38
CA ILE A 445 -19.93 5.00 -30.52
C ILE A 445 -20.95 3.94 -30.08
N VAL A 446 -20.49 2.89 -29.40
CA VAL A 446 -21.36 1.76 -29.03
C VAL A 446 -22.46 2.20 -28.08
N ILE A 447 -22.11 2.92 -27.01
CA ILE A 447 -23.12 3.42 -26.05
C ILE A 447 -24.03 4.46 -26.69
N GLY A 448 -23.48 5.31 -27.58
CA GLY A 448 -24.27 6.23 -28.40
C GLY A 448 -25.28 5.50 -29.31
N ALA A 449 -24.89 4.37 -29.89
CA ALA A 449 -25.76 3.57 -30.75
C ALA A 449 -26.91 2.93 -29.97
N TYR A 450 -26.64 2.30 -28.81
CA TYR A 450 -27.68 1.78 -27.92
C TYR A 450 -28.70 2.85 -27.54
N ARG A 451 -28.22 4.05 -27.30
CA ARG A 451 -29.03 5.22 -26.92
C ARG A 451 -29.98 5.67 -28.04
N ILE A 452 -29.47 5.76 -29.28
CA ILE A 452 -30.22 6.36 -30.40
C ILE A 452 -31.09 5.33 -31.13
N VAL A 453 -30.61 4.08 -31.29
CA VAL A 453 -31.34 3.03 -32.03
C VAL A 453 -32.67 2.69 -31.35
N TYR A 454 -32.73 2.66 -30.03
CA TYR A 454 -33.99 2.38 -29.35
C TYR A 454 -34.98 3.55 -29.43
N GLY A 455 -34.49 4.78 -29.30
CA GLY A 455 -35.28 5.98 -29.50
C GLY A 455 -35.90 6.05 -30.91
N LEU A 456 -35.21 5.52 -31.92
CA LEU A 456 -35.77 5.32 -33.26
C LEU A 456 -36.92 4.30 -33.23
N THR A 457 -36.75 3.16 -32.53
CA THR A 457 -37.75 2.07 -32.56
C THR A 457 -39.05 2.39 -31.83
N ILE A 458 -39.00 3.14 -30.72
CA ILE A 458 -40.19 3.36 -29.87
C ILE A 458 -41.32 4.08 -30.61
N SER A 459 -40.99 5.02 -31.49
CA SER A 459 -41.97 5.77 -32.28
C SER A 459 -42.79 4.88 -33.24
N PHE A 460 -42.31 3.68 -33.58
CA PHE A 460 -43.01 2.77 -34.48
C PHE A 460 -44.02 1.85 -33.78
N TYR A 461 -43.83 1.53 -32.49
CA TYR A 461 -44.69 0.58 -31.77
C TYR A 461 -45.45 1.18 -30.59
N ILE A 462 -45.15 2.41 -30.17
CA ILE A 462 -45.79 3.01 -29.00
C ILE A 462 -47.30 3.17 -29.16
N ASN A 463 -47.80 3.57 -30.34
CA ASN A 463 -49.23 3.72 -30.59
C ASN A 463 -49.95 2.36 -30.54
N PRO A 464 -49.49 1.30 -31.25
CA PRO A 464 -50.01 -0.06 -31.07
C PRO A 464 -49.97 -0.55 -29.61
N TRP A 465 -48.94 -0.18 -28.85
CA TRP A 465 -48.82 -0.55 -27.44
C TRP A 465 -49.86 0.16 -26.57
N VAL A 466 -50.06 1.47 -26.79
CA VAL A 466 -51.09 2.26 -26.10
C VAL A 466 -52.49 1.73 -26.42
N GLU A 467 -52.76 1.37 -27.68
CA GLU A 467 -54.05 0.76 -28.08
C GLU A 467 -54.30 -0.59 -27.40
N ALA A 468 -53.25 -1.35 -27.09
CA ALA A 468 -53.38 -2.69 -26.51
C ALA A 468 -53.64 -2.70 -24.99
N VAL A 469 -53.06 -1.75 -24.23
CA VAL A 469 -53.09 -1.79 -22.75
C VAL A 469 -53.45 -0.46 -22.08
N ASP A 470 -53.77 0.58 -22.84
CA ASP A 470 -53.95 1.97 -22.42
C ASP A 470 -52.67 2.72 -22.01
N VAL A 471 -52.72 4.06 -22.12
CA VAL A 471 -51.58 4.95 -21.94
C VAL A 471 -50.98 4.87 -20.52
N GLY A 472 -51.81 4.75 -19.49
CA GLY A 472 -51.36 4.65 -18.10
C GLY A 472 -50.51 3.40 -17.85
N TRP A 473 -50.93 2.25 -18.38
CA TRP A 473 -50.18 1.00 -18.24
C TRP A 473 -48.90 1.00 -19.07
N VAL A 474 -48.89 1.58 -20.28
CA VAL A 474 -47.66 1.69 -21.08
C VAL A 474 -46.56 2.38 -20.29
N TYR A 475 -46.82 3.58 -19.76
CA TYR A 475 -45.81 4.32 -18.99
C TYR A 475 -45.54 3.70 -17.61
N GLY A 476 -46.53 3.04 -17.00
CA GLY A 476 -46.32 2.24 -15.78
C GLY A 476 -45.37 1.04 -16.01
N MET A 477 -45.52 0.33 -17.13
CA MET A 477 -44.61 -0.74 -17.54
C MET A 477 -43.22 -0.18 -17.86
N MET A 478 -43.13 0.99 -18.51
CA MET A 478 -41.85 1.67 -18.73
C MET A 478 -41.15 1.99 -17.41
N ALA A 479 -41.88 2.44 -16.38
CA ALA A 479 -41.33 2.67 -15.04
C ALA A 479 -40.81 1.35 -14.41
N LEU A 480 -41.55 0.25 -14.51
CA LEU A 480 -41.12 -1.06 -14.02
C LEU A 480 -39.87 -1.57 -14.76
N PHE A 481 -39.84 -1.43 -16.09
CA PHE A 481 -38.67 -1.78 -16.89
C PHE A 481 -37.46 -0.91 -16.57
N ALA A 482 -37.66 0.38 -16.25
CA ALA A 482 -36.59 1.25 -15.80
C ALA A 482 -35.99 0.75 -14.46
N VAL A 483 -36.83 0.36 -13.48
CA VAL A 483 -36.37 -0.25 -12.21
C VAL A 483 -35.64 -1.58 -12.48
N PHE A 484 -36.22 -2.45 -13.30
CA PHE A 484 -35.61 -3.72 -13.67
C PHE A 484 -34.24 -3.52 -14.34
N SER A 485 -34.14 -2.54 -15.25
CA SER A 485 -32.89 -2.24 -15.94
C SER A 485 -31.76 -1.83 -15.00
N PHE A 486 -32.09 -1.26 -13.84
CA PHE A 486 -31.10 -0.90 -12.83
C PHE A 486 -30.43 -2.12 -12.18
N MET A 487 -31.06 -3.30 -12.22
CA MET A 487 -30.44 -4.56 -11.77
C MET A 487 -29.17 -4.88 -12.57
N PHE A 488 -29.10 -4.50 -13.86
CA PHE A 488 -27.90 -4.63 -14.68
C PHE A 488 -26.76 -3.73 -14.18
N VAL A 489 -27.08 -2.53 -13.70
CA VAL A 489 -26.11 -1.63 -13.08
C VAL A 489 -25.61 -2.21 -11.76
N MET A 490 -26.50 -2.74 -10.91
CA MET A 490 -26.12 -3.41 -9.66
C MET A 490 -25.25 -4.64 -9.91
N LEU A 491 -25.53 -5.40 -10.97
CA LEU A 491 -24.71 -6.54 -11.37
C LEU A 491 -23.28 -6.11 -11.73
N LEU A 492 -23.12 -4.98 -12.44
CA LEU A 492 -21.81 -4.41 -12.74
C LEU A 492 -21.13 -3.83 -11.50
N MET A 493 -21.86 -3.20 -10.57
CA MET A 493 -21.27 -2.75 -9.30
C MET A 493 -20.73 -3.91 -8.46
N TRP A 494 -21.42 -5.06 -8.47
CA TRP A 494 -21.04 -6.22 -7.66
C TRP A 494 -19.97 -7.09 -8.32
N LYS A 495 -20.10 -7.39 -9.61
CA LYS A 495 -19.24 -8.32 -10.36
C LYS A 495 -18.54 -7.70 -11.57
N GLY A 496 -18.45 -6.37 -11.64
CA GLY A 496 -17.89 -5.65 -12.78
C GLY A 496 -16.50 -6.11 -13.18
N HIS A 497 -15.59 -6.26 -12.22
CA HIS A 497 -14.23 -6.77 -12.46
C HIS A 497 -14.23 -8.15 -13.13
N ALA A 498 -15.03 -9.10 -12.63
CA ALA A 498 -15.14 -10.44 -13.20
C ALA A 498 -15.76 -10.43 -14.61
N ILE A 499 -16.78 -9.59 -14.83
CA ILE A 499 -17.48 -9.46 -16.11
C ILE A 499 -16.57 -8.82 -17.17
N ARG A 500 -15.73 -7.85 -16.79
CA ARG A 500 -14.77 -7.20 -17.67
C ARG A 500 -13.66 -8.13 -18.16
N ASN A 501 -13.33 -9.17 -17.39
CA ASN A 501 -12.34 -10.18 -17.79
C ASN A 501 -12.88 -11.17 -18.84
N ILE A 502 -14.20 -11.25 -19.03
CA ILE A 502 -14.82 -12.07 -20.08
C ILE A 502 -14.76 -11.28 -21.40
N GLN A 503 -13.68 -11.45 -22.16
CA GLN A 503 -13.47 -10.72 -23.41
C GLN A 503 -13.35 -11.66 -24.61
N PHE A 504 -13.99 -11.26 -25.71
CA PHE A 504 -13.91 -12.00 -26.98
C PHE A 504 -12.65 -11.67 -27.81
N ALA A 505 -11.91 -10.60 -27.46
CA ALA A 505 -10.80 -10.10 -28.30
C ALA A 505 -9.68 -9.33 -27.57
N SER A 506 -9.37 -9.59 -26.28
CA SER A 506 -8.30 -8.89 -25.51
C SER A 506 -8.28 -7.36 -25.74
N LEU A 507 -9.46 -6.74 -25.71
CA LEU A 507 -9.65 -5.31 -26.03
C LEU A 507 -9.70 -4.44 -24.78
N GLY A 508 -9.90 -5.03 -23.60
CA GLY A 508 -10.05 -4.25 -22.37
C GLY A 508 -8.73 -3.65 -21.92
N SER A 509 -8.80 -2.39 -21.54
CA SER A 509 -7.73 -1.64 -20.91
C SER A 509 -8.38 -0.68 -19.94
N SER A 510 -8.00 -0.75 -18.65
CA SER A 510 -8.59 0.06 -17.60
C SER A 510 -7.52 0.63 -16.69
N GLU A 511 -7.78 1.81 -16.13
CA GLU A 511 -6.98 2.45 -15.08
C GLU A 511 -7.32 1.86 -13.68
N GLU A 512 -7.80 0.61 -13.62
CA GLU A 512 -8.09 -0.08 -12.36
C GLU A 512 -6.79 -0.44 -11.65
N GLY A 513 -6.75 -0.25 -10.32
CA GLY A 513 -5.53 -0.49 -9.54
C GLY A 513 -4.67 0.76 -9.35
N GLU A 514 -4.91 1.84 -10.11
CA GLU A 514 -4.22 3.12 -9.96
C GLU A 514 -4.54 3.79 -8.61
N GLN A 515 -3.50 4.30 -7.95
CA GLN A 515 -3.61 4.92 -6.63
C GLN A 515 -3.91 6.42 -6.74
N LEU A 516 -5.06 6.83 -6.19
CA LEU A 516 -5.56 8.21 -6.24
C LEU A 516 -5.16 9.00 -4.98
N ASP A 517 -3.87 9.24 -4.77
CA ASP A 517 -3.41 9.77 -3.48
C ASP A 517 -3.55 11.30 -3.31
N ASN A 518 -4.12 11.64 -2.14
CA ASN A 518 -3.80 12.74 -1.21
C ASN A 518 -4.26 14.19 -1.46
N VAL A 519 -5.51 14.50 -1.07
CA VAL A 519 -5.99 15.90 -0.85
C VAL A 519 -6.51 16.17 0.57
N ILE A 520 -6.58 15.17 1.47
CA ILE A 520 -7.13 15.39 2.83
C ILE A 520 -6.08 15.21 3.95
N ALA A 521 -4.94 14.57 3.68
CA ALA A 521 -3.89 14.39 4.69
C ALA A 521 -3.09 15.68 5.01
N THR A 522 -3.09 16.68 4.11
CA THR A 522 -2.22 17.86 4.22
C THR A 522 -2.66 18.88 5.28
N ALA A 523 -3.94 18.90 5.67
CA ALA A 523 -4.44 19.88 6.66
C ALA A 523 -4.00 19.60 8.11
N ILE A 524 -3.20 18.55 8.36
CA ILE A 524 -2.83 18.15 9.73
C ILE A 524 -1.31 17.96 9.92
N MET A 525 -0.54 17.78 8.84
CA MET A 525 0.93 17.90 8.89
C MET A 525 1.40 19.34 9.17
N GLU A 526 0.52 20.33 8.98
CA GLU A 526 0.78 21.73 9.35
C GLU A 526 0.87 21.92 10.87
N ALA A 527 0.21 21.13 11.73
CA ALA A 527 0.20 21.45 13.17
C ALA A 527 1.59 21.43 13.84
N ILE A 528 2.46 20.49 13.44
CA ILE A 528 3.85 20.43 13.94
C ILE A 528 4.69 21.54 13.27
N LYS A 529 4.56 21.73 11.96
CA LYS A 529 5.30 22.76 11.21
C LYS A 529 4.91 24.18 11.65
N ASP A 530 3.63 24.43 11.88
CA ASP A 530 3.05 25.66 12.43
C ASP A 530 3.56 25.91 13.84
N ALA A 531 3.71 24.88 14.68
CA ALA A 531 4.28 25.04 16.01
C ALA A 531 5.72 25.57 15.91
N PHE A 532 6.57 24.97 15.07
CA PHE A 532 7.93 25.46 14.82
C PHE A 532 7.94 26.85 14.16
N ALA A 533 7.08 27.11 13.18
CA ALA A 533 6.97 28.40 12.51
C ALA A 533 6.52 29.52 13.46
N ASN A 534 5.59 29.24 14.38
CA ASN A 534 5.15 30.17 15.42
C ASN A 534 6.27 30.45 16.44
N CYS A 535 7.06 29.44 16.82
CA CYS A 535 8.24 29.64 17.67
C CYS A 535 9.27 30.54 16.97
N LYS A 536 9.55 30.26 15.69
CA LYS A 536 10.46 31.07 14.86
C LYS A 536 9.98 32.51 14.69
N ALA A 537 8.68 32.73 14.47
CA ALA A 537 8.08 34.07 14.39
C ALA A 537 8.19 34.86 15.70
N GLN A 538 8.28 34.15 16.84
CA GLN A 538 8.51 34.71 18.17
C GLN A 538 10.00 34.74 18.56
N ASN A 539 10.90 34.43 17.63
CA ASN A 539 12.35 34.39 17.82
C ASN A 539 12.81 33.47 18.96
N ARG A 540 12.21 32.27 19.05
CA ARG A 540 12.51 31.27 20.08
C ARG A 540 12.55 29.84 19.51
N ALA A 541 13.26 28.94 20.20
CA ALA A 541 13.23 27.51 19.90
C ALA A 541 11.92 26.85 20.37
N ALA A 542 11.53 25.77 19.71
CA ALA A 542 10.42 24.92 20.12
C ALA A 542 10.81 24.07 21.35
N LEU A 543 10.05 24.15 22.43
CA LEU A 543 10.20 23.27 23.58
C LEU A 543 9.45 21.96 23.31
N ILE A 544 10.13 20.82 23.42
CA ILE A 544 9.53 19.49 23.25
C ILE A 544 9.74 18.74 24.56
N THR A 545 8.67 18.25 25.18
CA THR A 545 8.75 17.58 26.49
C THR A 545 8.28 16.15 26.40
N TYR A 546 8.80 15.21 27.19
CA TYR A 546 8.25 13.84 27.20
C TYR A 546 8.01 13.24 28.58
N VAL A 547 7.09 12.27 28.63
CA VAL A 547 6.76 11.45 29.81
C VAL A 547 6.37 10.02 29.38
N THR A 548 6.60 9.04 30.25
CA THR A 548 6.09 7.67 30.07
C THR A 548 4.59 7.62 30.35
N ALA A 549 3.81 7.10 29.40
CA ALA A 549 2.36 6.99 29.54
C ALA A 549 1.98 6.06 30.71
N GLY A 550 1.10 6.53 31.59
CA GLY A 550 0.68 5.79 32.78
C GLY A 550 1.61 5.92 33.98
N PHE A 551 2.60 6.82 33.92
CA PHE A 551 3.47 7.18 35.04
C PHE A 551 3.19 8.61 35.53
N PRO A 552 3.10 8.86 36.86
CA PRO A 552 3.17 7.89 37.96
C PRO A 552 1.98 6.91 38.00
N THR A 553 0.83 7.36 37.50
CA THR A 553 -0.42 6.58 37.38
C THR A 553 -1.12 6.89 36.05
N ILE A 554 -2.02 5.98 35.62
CA ILE A 554 -2.86 6.15 34.42
C ILE A 554 -3.74 7.40 34.51
N SER A 555 -4.30 7.69 35.68
CA SER A 555 -5.21 8.83 35.89
C SER A 555 -4.52 10.19 35.84
N GLU A 556 -3.25 10.28 36.21
CA GLU A 556 -2.51 11.55 36.26
C GLU A 556 -1.93 11.97 34.90
N THR A 557 -1.73 11.02 33.98
CA THR A 557 -1.10 11.28 32.67
C THR A 557 -1.79 12.41 31.88
N PRO A 558 -3.13 12.46 31.74
CA PRO A 558 -3.79 13.58 31.05
C PRO A 558 -3.57 14.95 31.72
N GLU A 559 -3.42 15.01 33.04
CA GLU A 559 -3.15 16.26 33.78
C GLU A 559 -1.73 16.74 33.55
N ILE A 560 -0.78 15.80 33.53
CA ILE A 560 0.62 16.06 33.24
C ILE A 560 0.77 16.58 31.80
N MET A 561 0.04 16.02 30.82
CA MET A 561 0.04 16.54 29.43
C MET A 561 -0.48 17.98 29.35
N LEU A 562 -1.53 18.32 30.09
CA LEU A 562 -2.05 19.70 30.18
C LEU A 562 -1.08 20.64 30.91
N ALA A 563 -0.33 20.13 31.89
CA ALA A 563 0.72 20.88 32.57
C ALA A 563 1.90 21.20 31.65
N MET A 564 2.33 20.25 30.82
CA MET A 564 3.36 20.47 29.79
C MET A 564 2.94 21.53 28.77
N GLN A 565 1.65 21.56 28.38
CA GLN A 565 1.11 22.60 27.52
C GLN A 565 1.28 24.02 28.08
N ALA A 566 1.22 24.19 29.40
CA ALA A 566 1.39 25.51 30.01
C ALA A 566 2.79 26.10 29.76
N GLY A 567 3.83 25.29 29.54
CA GLY A 567 5.15 25.78 29.09
C GLY A 567 5.23 26.12 27.61
N GLY A 568 4.21 25.77 26.81
CA GLY A 568 4.26 25.84 25.34
C GLY A 568 4.98 24.65 24.70
N ALA A 569 5.13 23.54 25.43
CA ALA A 569 5.76 22.33 24.94
C ALA A 569 4.78 21.45 24.16
N GLY A 570 5.27 20.59 23.25
CA GLY A 570 4.52 19.43 22.73
C GLY A 570 4.91 18.14 23.49
N PRO A 571 3.99 17.21 23.82
CA PRO A 571 4.35 15.97 24.50
C PRO A 571 4.87 14.96 23.47
N MET A 572 6.11 14.52 23.63
CA MET A 572 6.68 13.28 23.10
C MET A 572 6.50 12.19 24.17
N ALA A 573 6.59 10.91 23.82
CA ALA A 573 6.48 9.83 24.80
C ALA A 573 7.54 8.77 24.57
N GLU A 574 8.59 8.77 25.41
CA GLU A 574 9.68 7.79 25.67
C GLU A 574 11.14 8.20 25.33
N SER A 575 11.98 8.30 26.36
CA SER A 575 13.45 8.18 26.28
C SER A 575 14.09 7.63 27.58
N HIS A 576 15.22 6.95 27.40
CA HIS A 576 16.05 6.07 28.24
C HIS A 576 16.12 6.17 29.79
N ALA A 577 15.61 7.20 30.48
CA ALA A 577 15.52 7.25 31.96
C ALA A 577 14.44 6.29 32.54
N ILE A 578 14.19 5.19 31.84
CA ILE A 578 12.84 4.70 31.58
C ILE A 578 12.64 3.25 31.99
N LYS A 579 13.68 2.44 32.23
CA LYS A 579 13.49 1.03 32.63
C LYS A 579 12.63 0.90 33.90
N LEU A 580 12.91 1.72 34.91
CA LEU A 580 12.15 1.74 36.18
C LEU A 580 10.73 2.29 35.98
N VAL A 581 10.60 3.32 35.17
CA VAL A 581 9.35 4.04 34.89
C VAL A 581 8.41 3.20 34.02
N ASN A 582 8.96 2.47 33.05
CA ASN A 582 8.25 1.51 32.19
C ASN A 582 7.88 0.26 32.95
N ALA A 583 8.77 -0.28 33.79
CA ALA A 583 8.41 -1.36 34.70
C ALA A 583 7.20 -0.95 35.53
N ARG A 584 7.20 0.28 36.07
CA ARG A 584 6.06 0.82 36.82
C ARG A 584 4.80 1.06 35.97
N ALA A 585 4.94 1.56 34.74
CA ALA A 585 3.81 1.72 33.81
C ALA A 585 3.21 0.36 33.39
N LEU A 586 4.04 -0.66 33.23
CA LEU A 586 3.60 -2.04 32.95
C LEU A 586 2.94 -2.67 34.19
N GLU A 587 3.46 -2.45 35.40
CA GLU A 587 2.80 -2.82 36.66
C GLU A 587 1.42 -2.15 36.80
N ASN A 588 1.28 -0.92 36.30
CA ASN A 588 -0.01 -0.23 36.23
C ASN A 588 -0.96 -0.80 35.16
N GLY A 589 -0.54 -1.81 34.37
CA GLY A 589 -1.35 -2.48 33.35
C GLY A 589 -1.51 -1.69 32.05
N VAL A 590 -0.60 -0.76 31.74
CA VAL A 590 -0.68 0.10 30.54
C VAL A 590 -0.52 -0.73 29.27
N GLN A 591 -1.45 -0.54 28.33
CA GLN A 591 -1.42 -1.08 26.96
C GLN A 591 -1.70 0.06 25.97
N ILE A 592 -1.40 -0.15 24.69
CA ILE A 592 -1.62 0.86 23.62
C ILE A 592 -3.04 1.46 23.62
N PRO A 593 -4.14 0.70 23.76
CA PRO A 593 -5.48 1.28 23.82
C PRO A 593 -5.66 2.27 24.99
N TYR A 594 -5.05 1.99 26.15
CA TYR A 594 -5.06 2.91 27.30
C TYR A 594 -4.29 4.20 26.99
N ILE A 595 -3.17 4.11 26.27
CA ILE A 595 -2.39 5.28 25.82
C ILE A 595 -3.26 6.18 24.93
N LEU A 596 -3.95 5.59 23.95
CA LEU A 596 -4.86 6.33 23.07
C LEU A 596 -6.03 6.96 23.84
N HIS A 597 -6.58 6.26 24.84
CA HIS A 597 -7.62 6.80 25.70
C HIS A 597 -7.12 7.96 26.58
N MET A 598 -5.88 7.91 27.08
CA MET A 598 -5.25 9.00 27.82
C MET A 598 -5.10 10.26 26.94
N VAL A 599 -4.68 10.10 25.69
CA VAL A 599 -4.60 11.22 24.72
C VAL A 599 -6.00 11.79 24.45
N GLN A 600 -7.01 10.94 24.21
CA GLN A 600 -8.40 11.40 24.03
C GLN A 600 -8.93 12.17 25.25
N SER A 601 -8.63 11.69 26.45
CA SER A 601 -9.00 12.34 27.70
C SER A 601 -8.35 13.73 27.80
N ALA A 602 -7.06 13.85 27.53
CA ALA A 602 -6.36 15.13 27.51
C ALA A 602 -6.94 16.08 26.45
N ARG A 603 -7.24 15.58 25.23
CA ARG A 603 -7.89 16.36 24.16
C ARG A 603 -9.26 16.89 24.57
N LYS A 604 -10.12 16.05 25.17
CA LYS A 604 -11.44 16.46 25.70
C LYS A 604 -11.33 17.54 26.79
N ARG A 605 -10.22 17.56 27.53
CA ARG A 605 -9.91 18.52 28.59
C ARG A 605 -9.19 19.79 28.10
N GLY A 606 -9.00 19.96 26.79
CA GLY A 606 -8.46 21.20 26.21
C GLY A 606 -6.98 21.15 25.79
N LEU A 607 -6.39 19.96 25.63
CA LEU A 607 -5.06 19.83 25.05
C LEU A 607 -5.09 20.23 23.56
N ALA A 608 -4.42 21.32 23.19
CA ALA A 608 -4.37 21.93 21.86
C ALA A 608 -3.01 21.74 21.14
N ILE A 609 -1.92 21.50 21.88
CA ILE A 609 -0.56 21.29 21.34
C ILE A 609 -0.40 19.97 20.56
N PRO A 610 0.56 19.87 19.62
CA PRO A 610 0.86 18.61 18.93
C PRO A 610 1.29 17.49 19.89
N VAL A 611 0.82 16.26 19.68
CA VAL A 611 1.17 15.06 20.48
C VAL A 611 1.86 14.02 19.61
N LEU A 612 3.00 13.53 20.09
CA LEU A 612 3.82 12.51 19.43
C LEU A 612 3.90 11.24 20.29
N LEU A 613 3.74 10.08 19.67
CA LEU A 613 4.04 8.79 20.32
C LEU A 613 5.43 8.33 19.92
N ILE A 614 6.28 7.93 20.88
CA ILE A 614 7.54 7.24 20.62
C ILE A 614 7.38 5.80 21.06
N GLY A 615 8.00 4.88 20.33
CA GLY A 615 8.03 3.49 20.71
C GLY A 615 8.80 2.64 19.72
N TYR A 616 8.70 1.34 19.93
CA TYR A 616 9.25 0.32 19.05
C TYR A 616 8.19 -0.13 18.04
N TYR A 617 8.63 -0.64 16.90
CA TYR A 617 7.79 -1.09 15.81
C TYR A 617 7.09 -2.41 16.15
N ASN A 618 7.69 -3.23 17.00
CA ASN A 618 7.10 -4.52 17.38
C ASN A 618 5.69 -4.37 18.03
N PRO A 619 5.48 -3.52 19.05
CA PRO A 619 4.12 -3.19 19.55
C PRO A 619 3.14 -2.67 18.49
N VAL A 620 3.64 -2.02 17.43
CA VAL A 620 2.83 -1.55 16.29
C VAL A 620 2.38 -2.72 15.42
N CYS A 621 3.27 -3.66 15.15
CA CYS A 621 2.98 -4.89 14.40
C CYS A 621 2.09 -5.86 15.15
N SER A 622 2.28 -6.00 16.47
CA SER A 622 1.48 -6.88 17.33
C SER A 622 0.11 -6.31 17.66
N TYR A 623 -0.20 -5.09 17.22
CA TYR A 623 -1.51 -4.48 17.45
C TYR A 623 -2.58 -5.29 16.71
N PRO A 624 -3.70 -5.67 17.36
CA PRO A 624 -4.75 -6.44 16.70
C PRO A 624 -5.15 -5.76 15.40
N TYR A 625 -5.15 -6.52 14.29
CA TYR A 625 -5.47 -6.05 12.92
C TYR A 625 -4.42 -5.13 12.25
N GLY A 626 -3.19 -5.05 12.78
CA GLY A 626 -2.00 -4.49 12.10
C GLY A 626 -1.79 -2.97 12.18
N GLU A 627 -0.69 -2.50 11.56
CA GLU A 627 -0.20 -1.11 11.59
C GLU A 627 -1.24 -0.08 11.12
N GLU A 628 -2.08 -0.42 10.14
CA GLU A 628 -3.05 0.50 9.58
C GLU A 628 -4.17 0.85 10.57
N LYS A 629 -4.61 -0.13 11.38
CA LYS A 629 -5.63 0.11 12.41
C LYS A 629 -5.06 0.96 13.52
N LEU A 630 -3.84 0.68 13.99
CA LEU A 630 -3.20 1.49 15.02
C LEU A 630 -3.08 2.95 14.60
N LEU A 631 -2.59 3.23 13.38
CA LEU A 631 -2.44 4.60 12.88
C LEU A 631 -3.80 5.31 12.72
N ARG A 632 -4.86 4.58 12.33
CA ARG A 632 -6.22 5.13 12.30
C ARG A 632 -6.72 5.48 13.70
N GLU A 633 -6.45 4.65 14.70
CA GLU A 633 -6.86 4.89 16.08
C GLU A 633 -6.02 5.97 16.75
N CYS A 634 -4.71 6.06 16.46
CA CYS A 634 -3.85 7.17 16.82
C CYS A 634 -4.43 8.48 16.31
N LYS A 635 -4.84 8.49 15.03
CA LYS A 635 -5.46 9.67 14.43
C LYS A 635 -6.78 10.04 15.11
N ALA A 636 -7.65 9.07 15.34
CA ALA A 636 -8.92 9.27 16.03
C ALA A 636 -8.73 9.75 17.49
N ALA A 637 -7.64 9.34 18.15
CA ALA A 637 -7.29 9.76 19.49
C ALA A 637 -6.77 11.20 19.57
N GLY A 638 -6.35 11.79 18.44
CA GLY A 638 -5.77 13.13 18.38
C GLY A 638 -4.25 13.15 18.52
N VAL A 639 -3.57 12.05 18.16
CA VAL A 639 -2.11 11.99 17.94
C VAL A 639 -1.78 12.68 16.62
N ASP A 640 -0.63 13.35 16.57
CA ASP A 640 -0.18 14.16 15.43
C ASP A 640 1.03 13.54 14.69
N GLY A 641 1.81 12.69 15.35
CA GLY A 641 2.94 12.00 14.74
C GLY A 641 3.52 10.88 15.61
N LEU A 642 4.44 10.12 15.02
CA LEU A 642 5.11 9.00 15.66
C LEU A 642 6.62 9.05 15.42
N ILE A 643 7.39 8.61 16.42
CA ILE A 643 8.81 8.33 16.33
C ILE A 643 8.98 6.83 16.61
N ILE A 644 9.37 6.07 15.60
CA ILE A 644 9.64 4.64 15.72
C ILE A 644 11.12 4.41 15.46
N VAL A 645 11.81 3.82 16.43
CA VAL A 645 13.28 3.87 16.55
C VAL A 645 14.03 2.66 15.97
N ASP A 646 13.30 1.60 15.60
CA ASP A 646 13.77 0.27 15.18
C ASP A 646 13.26 -0.11 13.77
N LEU A 647 12.95 0.89 12.93
CA LEU A 647 12.54 0.66 11.54
C LEU A 647 13.76 0.50 10.62
N LEU A 648 13.72 -0.53 9.76
CA LEU A 648 14.64 -0.71 8.64
C LEU A 648 14.40 0.34 7.55
N PRO A 649 15.41 0.67 6.71
CA PRO A 649 15.24 1.69 5.66
C PRO A 649 14.05 1.45 4.72
N GLU A 650 13.86 0.20 4.29
CA GLU A 650 12.78 -0.20 3.37
C GLU A 650 11.40 -0.11 4.04
N THR A 651 11.30 -0.60 5.29
CA THR A 651 10.07 -0.53 6.11
C THR A 651 9.76 0.90 6.52
N THR A 652 10.78 1.74 6.70
CA THR A 652 10.63 3.15 7.08
C THR A 652 9.87 3.92 6.02
N LEU A 653 10.16 3.72 4.73
CA LEU A 653 9.42 4.38 3.65
C LEU A 653 7.95 3.95 3.64
N ARG A 654 7.70 2.63 3.73
CA ARG A 654 6.33 2.09 3.81
C ARG A 654 5.57 2.65 5.01
N PHE A 655 6.19 2.63 6.20
CA PHE A 655 5.58 3.09 7.43
C PHE A 655 5.37 4.61 7.44
N ARG A 656 6.31 5.38 6.89
CA ARG A 656 6.18 6.83 6.68
C ARG A 656 5.04 7.13 5.73
N ASP A 657 4.94 6.43 4.60
CA ASP A 657 3.86 6.60 3.64
C ASP A 657 2.50 6.22 4.25
N LEU A 658 2.48 5.20 5.11
CA LEU A 658 1.29 4.81 5.85
C LEU A 658 0.89 5.88 6.88
N CYS A 659 1.84 6.42 7.67
CA CYS A 659 1.61 7.55 8.57
C CYS A 659 1.04 8.75 7.81
N LYS A 660 1.67 9.09 6.68
CA LYS A 660 1.25 10.16 5.77
C LYS A 660 -0.16 9.94 5.23
N SER A 661 -0.51 8.72 4.82
CA SER A 661 -1.86 8.36 4.36
C SER A 661 -2.94 8.57 5.43
N LYS A 662 -2.57 8.48 6.72
CA LYS A 662 -3.49 8.70 7.87
C LYS A 662 -3.41 10.11 8.44
N GLY A 663 -2.61 10.99 7.85
CA GLY A 663 -2.40 12.36 8.31
C GLY A 663 -1.66 12.44 9.64
N LEU A 664 -0.69 11.55 9.86
CA LEU A 664 0.26 11.53 10.97
C LEU A 664 1.67 11.81 10.42
N SER A 665 2.50 12.53 11.15
CA SER A 665 3.91 12.75 10.78
C SER A 665 4.77 11.60 11.27
N TYR A 666 5.59 11.01 10.40
CA TYR A 666 6.73 10.21 10.85
C TYR A 666 7.91 11.15 11.13
N ILE A 667 8.59 10.96 12.27
CA ILE A 667 9.72 11.77 12.70
C ILE A 667 10.94 10.86 12.86
N PRO A 668 11.92 10.96 11.96
CA PRO A 668 13.14 10.16 12.03
C PRO A 668 13.99 10.53 13.25
N LEU A 669 14.75 9.55 13.77
CA LEU A 669 15.74 9.74 14.83
C LEU A 669 17.16 9.58 14.26
N ILE A 670 18.01 10.57 14.47
CA ILE A 670 19.44 10.53 14.15
C ILE A 670 20.25 10.36 15.43
N ALA A 671 21.21 9.42 15.43
CA ALA A 671 22.15 9.19 16.52
C ALA A 671 23.57 9.62 16.10
N SER A 672 24.49 9.77 17.06
CA SER A 672 25.87 10.17 16.75
C SER A 672 26.65 9.14 15.91
N SER A 673 26.25 7.87 15.90
CA SER A 673 26.79 6.83 15.00
C SER A 673 26.20 6.83 13.60
N THR A 674 25.16 7.62 13.30
CA THR A 674 24.53 7.59 11.97
C THR A 674 25.53 8.10 10.90
N SER A 675 25.76 7.30 9.86
CA SER A 675 26.64 7.65 8.73
C SER A 675 26.07 8.81 7.92
N ASP A 676 26.92 9.57 7.22
CA ASP A 676 26.47 10.77 6.46
C ASP A 676 25.47 10.40 5.34
N ALA A 677 25.66 9.25 4.68
CA ALA A 677 24.75 8.78 3.64
C ALA A 677 23.36 8.42 4.20
N HIS A 678 23.32 7.74 5.35
CA HIS A 678 22.06 7.37 6.01
C HIS A 678 21.40 8.61 6.64
N MET A 679 22.19 9.53 7.19
CA MET A 679 21.74 10.81 7.72
C MET A 679 21.03 11.64 6.65
N LYS A 680 21.64 11.80 5.47
CA LYS A 680 21.04 12.49 4.33
C LYS A 680 19.70 11.86 3.94
N TRP A 681 19.66 10.53 3.85
CA TRP A 681 18.42 9.81 3.54
C TRP A 681 17.34 10.01 4.62
N LEU A 682 17.67 9.94 5.92
CA LEU A 682 16.73 10.20 7.01
C LEU A 682 16.18 11.63 6.95
N CYS A 683 17.01 12.61 6.59
CA CYS A 683 16.60 13.98 6.38
C CYS A 683 15.66 14.14 5.17
N ASP A 684 15.95 13.47 4.05
CA ASP A 684 15.11 13.52 2.84
C ASP A 684 13.71 12.92 3.07
N ILE A 685 13.58 11.94 3.96
CA ILE A 685 12.30 11.29 4.26
C ILE A 685 11.51 11.95 5.41
N ALA A 686 12.11 12.90 6.14
CA ALA A 686 11.51 13.53 7.31
C ALA A 686 10.29 14.38 6.93
N ASP A 687 9.11 14.05 7.48
CA ASP A 687 7.88 14.77 7.13
C ASP A 687 7.83 16.18 7.74
N SER A 688 8.36 16.35 8.97
CA SER A 688 8.24 17.59 9.76
C SER A 688 9.56 18.13 10.30
N PHE A 689 10.24 17.35 11.14
CA PHE A 689 11.55 17.67 11.72
C PHE A 689 12.30 16.37 11.97
N VAL A 690 13.60 16.45 12.27
CA VAL A 690 14.41 15.31 12.68
C VAL A 690 14.82 15.46 14.13
N CYS A 691 14.72 14.37 14.89
CA CYS A 691 15.12 14.34 16.29
C CYS A 691 16.56 13.81 16.41
N ILE A 692 17.42 14.50 17.15
CA ILE A 692 18.79 14.07 17.43
C ILE A 692 18.88 13.51 18.85
N ALA A 693 19.27 12.23 18.94
CA ALA A 693 19.64 11.57 20.19
C ALA A 693 21.15 11.76 20.43
N SER A 694 21.49 12.69 21.33
CA SER A 694 22.90 13.06 21.58
C SER A 694 23.69 12.08 22.47
N ARG A 695 23.04 11.14 23.16
CA ARG A 695 23.71 10.07 23.93
C ARG A 695 23.42 8.70 23.33
N MET A 696 24.47 8.05 22.81
CA MET A 696 24.44 6.65 22.38
C MET A 696 24.47 5.72 23.61
N GLY A 697 23.29 5.31 24.07
CA GLY A 697 23.10 4.19 25.01
C GLY A 697 22.85 4.53 26.48
N ILE A 698 22.02 3.71 27.15
CA ILE A 698 22.59 2.85 28.20
C ILE A 698 23.11 3.49 29.49
N SER A 699 22.71 4.69 29.92
CA SER A 699 23.30 5.29 31.13
C SER A 699 22.93 4.46 32.38
N GLY A 700 23.85 3.59 32.81
CA GLY A 700 23.87 3.05 34.16
C GLY A 700 24.24 4.14 35.17
N PRO A 701 23.96 3.94 36.47
CA PRO A 701 24.41 4.87 37.50
C PRO A 701 25.93 4.76 37.62
N HIS A 702 26.65 5.80 37.20
CA HIS A 702 28.00 6.00 37.71
C HIS A 702 27.88 6.66 39.08
N GLU A 703 28.28 5.92 40.12
CA GLU A 703 28.67 6.46 41.41
C GLU A 703 30.00 7.21 41.24
N GLU A 704 29.97 8.45 40.74
CA GLU A 704 30.95 9.50 41.08
C GLU A 704 30.50 10.83 40.42
N PRO A 705 30.37 11.93 41.19
CA PRO A 705 30.02 13.22 40.64
C PRO A 705 31.26 13.78 39.91
N TYR A 706 31.13 14.02 38.60
CA TYR A 706 32.15 14.76 37.86
C TYR A 706 32.26 16.19 38.41
N ASP A 707 33.49 16.58 38.72
CA ASP A 707 33.87 17.94 39.11
C ASP A 707 33.36 18.93 38.07
N THR A 708 32.73 19.98 38.56
CA THR A 708 32.39 21.19 37.82
C THR A 708 33.69 21.86 37.38
N ASP A 709 34.04 21.83 36.08
CA ASP A 709 34.80 22.89 35.35
C ASP A 709 35.36 22.48 33.96
N GLU A 710 34.98 21.36 33.34
CA GLU A 710 35.39 21.05 31.94
C GLU A 710 34.27 21.37 30.92
N GLU A 711 34.55 22.34 30.02
CA GLU A 711 33.65 22.88 28.98
C GLU A 711 33.37 21.95 27.77
N GLU A 712 33.84 20.69 27.77
CA GLU A 712 33.84 19.79 26.60
C GLU A 712 32.51 19.13 26.11
N PRO A 713 31.32 19.19 26.76
CA PRO A 713 30.15 18.43 26.27
C PRO A 713 29.44 19.00 25.02
N TYR A 714 29.68 20.28 24.67
CA TYR A 714 28.91 21.00 23.64
C TYR A 714 29.51 20.91 22.22
N GLU A 715 30.82 20.63 22.07
CA GLU A 715 31.47 20.52 20.75
C GLU A 715 30.93 19.32 19.94
N CYS A 716 30.72 18.17 20.57
CA CYS A 716 30.23 16.95 19.91
C CYS A 716 28.80 17.09 19.35
N VAL A 717 27.93 17.87 20.02
CA VAL A 717 26.59 18.18 19.53
C VAL A 717 26.64 19.21 18.39
N GLY A 718 27.54 20.19 18.51
CA GLY A 718 27.81 21.18 17.46
C GLY A 718 28.26 20.51 16.16
N ASP A 719 29.19 19.56 16.23
CA ASP A 719 29.69 18.80 15.08
C ASP A 719 28.60 17.95 14.41
N LEU A 720 27.77 17.27 15.21
CA LEU A 720 26.67 16.46 14.69
C LEU A 720 25.59 17.33 14.01
N LEU A 721 25.25 18.47 14.61
CA LEU A 721 24.36 19.46 13.99
C LEU A 721 24.96 20.02 12.70
N HIS A 722 26.25 20.32 12.69
CA HIS A 722 26.95 20.79 11.50
C HIS A 722 26.88 19.75 10.37
N ARG A 723 27.01 18.45 10.67
CA ARG A 723 26.86 17.36 9.71
C ARG A 723 25.44 17.27 9.16
N VAL A 724 24.41 17.33 10.02
CA VAL A 724 23.00 17.30 9.60
C VAL A 724 22.66 18.49 8.70
N HIS A 725 23.10 19.69 9.08
CA HIS A 725 22.91 20.92 8.31
C HIS A 725 23.70 20.94 7.01
N ALA A 726 24.92 20.39 6.98
CA ALA A 726 25.73 20.27 5.77
C ALA A 726 25.13 19.30 4.75
N CYS A 727 24.54 18.19 5.21
CA CYS A 727 23.88 17.21 4.34
C CYS A 727 22.60 17.74 3.67
N THR A 728 21.98 18.78 4.23
CA THR A 728 20.64 19.24 3.86
C THR A 728 20.56 20.71 3.43
N GLU A 729 21.68 21.43 3.38
CA GLU A 729 21.75 22.88 3.12
C GLU A 729 20.82 23.71 4.05
N ASN A 730 20.67 23.30 5.32
CA ASN A 730 19.74 23.90 6.31
C ASN A 730 18.24 23.85 5.95
N SER A 731 17.81 22.91 5.11
CA SER A 731 16.40 22.81 4.68
C SER A 731 15.47 22.10 5.66
N VAL A 732 15.99 21.32 6.62
CA VAL A 732 15.22 20.49 7.55
C VAL A 732 15.29 21.04 8.97
N LEU A 733 14.16 21.10 9.67
CA LEU A 733 14.09 21.52 11.08
C LEU A 733 14.70 20.45 11.99
N VAL A 734 15.47 20.87 13.00
CA VAL A 734 16.15 19.94 13.91
C VAL A 734 15.73 20.17 15.36
N ALA A 735 15.47 19.08 16.07
CA ALA A 735 15.26 19.09 17.52
C ALA A 735 16.31 18.24 18.23
N VAL A 736 16.93 18.78 19.29
CA VAL A 736 18.04 18.13 20.00
C VAL A 736 17.63 17.76 21.41
N GLY A 737 17.83 16.49 21.79
CA GLY A 737 17.73 16.04 23.18
C GLY A 737 19.11 15.85 23.80
N PHE A 738 19.49 16.72 24.74
CA PHE A 738 20.79 16.69 25.43
C PHE A 738 20.66 17.15 26.89
N GLY A 739 20.66 16.24 27.87
CA GLY A 739 20.89 16.54 29.31
C GLY A 739 20.38 17.90 29.87
N VAL A 740 19.21 18.36 29.44
CA VAL A 740 18.74 19.73 29.74
C VAL A 740 18.06 19.73 31.09
N GLU A 741 18.75 20.25 32.09
CA GLU A 741 18.29 20.30 33.48
C GLU A 741 18.07 21.73 33.97
N THR A 742 18.73 22.71 33.34
CA THR A 742 18.70 24.13 33.74
C THR A 742 18.24 25.04 32.59
N PRO A 743 17.69 26.23 32.88
CA PRO A 743 17.38 27.23 31.86
C PRO A 743 18.60 27.63 31.01
N GLN A 744 19.80 27.65 31.60
CA GLN A 744 21.03 27.97 30.86
C GLN A 744 21.38 26.90 29.82
N HIS A 745 21.15 25.61 30.12
CA HIS A 745 21.33 24.52 29.14
C HIS A 745 20.36 24.68 27.96
N PHE A 746 19.09 25.04 28.25
CA PHE A 746 18.07 25.29 27.22
C PHE A 746 18.47 26.45 26.30
N VAL A 747 18.95 27.57 26.86
CA VAL A 747 19.42 28.72 26.08
C VAL A 747 20.61 28.34 25.18
N ASN A 748 21.59 27.60 25.70
CA ASN A 748 22.76 27.20 24.93
C ASN A 748 22.39 26.33 23.72
N ILE A 749 21.48 25.35 23.89
CA ILE A 749 21.04 24.47 22.79
C ILE A 749 20.10 25.20 21.83
N SER A 750 19.27 26.12 22.31
CA SER A 750 18.36 26.93 21.48
C SER A 750 19.08 27.84 20.48
N ARG A 751 20.38 28.11 20.70
CA ARG A 751 21.23 28.84 19.74
C ARG A 751 21.70 27.98 18.57
N LEU A 752 21.65 26.65 18.72
CA LEU A 752 22.21 25.69 17.77
C LEU A 752 21.13 24.87 17.04
N ALA A 753 19.91 24.77 17.58
CA ALA A 753 18.82 23.99 17.00
C ALA A 753 17.45 24.70 17.11
N GLU A 754 16.54 24.42 16.18
CA GLU A 754 15.19 25.00 16.16
C GLU A 754 14.27 24.43 17.24
N GLY A 755 14.60 23.28 17.82
CA GLY A 755 13.88 22.65 18.93
C GLY A 755 14.78 22.03 19.98
N VAL A 756 14.32 22.02 21.23
CA VAL A 756 15.02 21.43 22.38
C VAL A 756 14.12 20.41 23.08
N VAL A 757 14.60 19.18 23.24
CA VAL A 757 13.87 18.06 23.84
C VAL A 757 14.28 17.87 25.30
N ILE A 758 13.29 17.84 26.21
CA ILE A 758 13.49 17.68 27.67
C ILE A 758 12.55 16.59 28.21
N GLY A 759 13.08 15.58 28.90
CA GLY A 759 12.19 14.66 29.62
C GLY A 759 12.79 13.89 30.79
N SER A 760 14.11 13.67 30.83
CA SER A 760 14.75 13.07 32.01
C SER A 760 14.49 13.86 33.29
N GLN A 761 14.55 15.20 33.23
CA GLN A 761 14.25 16.06 34.38
C GLN A 761 12.78 16.04 34.79
N ILE A 762 11.86 15.97 33.81
CA ILE A 762 10.42 15.84 34.06
C ILE A 762 10.11 14.51 34.76
N ILE A 763 10.74 13.42 34.31
CA ILE A 763 10.62 12.10 34.93
C ILE A 763 11.15 12.12 36.38
N GLN A 764 12.30 12.76 36.63
CA GLN A 764 12.82 12.93 38.00
C GLN A 764 11.87 13.74 38.89
N LEU A 765 11.32 14.85 38.39
CA LEU A 765 10.35 15.66 39.13
C LEU A 765 9.09 14.85 39.50
N LEU A 766 8.63 13.98 38.60
CA LEU A 766 7.50 13.09 38.84
C LEU A 766 7.84 11.95 39.81
N MET A 767 9.06 11.40 39.78
CA MET A 767 9.52 10.38 40.74
C MET A 767 9.54 10.91 42.18
N PHE A 768 9.92 12.18 42.38
CA PHE A 768 10.00 12.80 43.71
C PHE A 768 8.81 13.73 44.03
N ALA A 769 7.73 13.67 43.25
CA ALA A 769 6.50 14.39 43.55
C ALA A 769 5.67 13.63 44.59
N ALA A 770 5.08 14.34 45.55
CA ALA A 770 4.01 13.75 46.36
C ALA A 770 2.83 13.37 45.44
N PRO A 771 2.09 12.27 45.70
CA PRO A 771 0.95 11.85 44.89
C PRO A 771 -0.02 12.99 44.60
N GLY A 772 -0.44 13.15 43.34
CA GLY A 772 -1.34 14.24 42.90
C GLY A 772 -0.69 15.63 42.74
N ASN A 773 0.59 15.82 43.11
CA ASN A 773 1.32 17.07 42.86
C ASN A 773 2.16 17.05 41.58
N GLY A 774 2.22 15.94 40.85
CA GLY A 774 3.08 15.76 39.67
C GLY A 774 2.82 16.81 38.59
N ALA A 775 1.56 17.00 38.19
CA ALA A 775 1.19 17.99 37.18
C ALA A 775 1.55 19.43 37.58
N ARG A 776 1.43 19.79 38.86
CA ARG A 776 1.81 21.13 39.35
C ARG A 776 3.32 21.37 39.22
N LYS A 777 4.15 20.42 39.68
CA LYS A 777 5.62 20.53 39.58
C LYS A 777 6.09 20.59 38.13
N VAL A 778 5.49 19.79 37.24
CA VAL A 778 5.81 19.81 35.80
C VAL A 778 5.45 21.16 35.18
N ARG A 779 4.29 21.74 35.55
CA ARG A 779 3.90 23.07 35.08
C ARG A 779 4.87 24.17 35.54
N GLU A 780 5.24 24.19 36.81
CA GLU A 780 6.20 25.16 37.36
C GLU A 780 7.55 25.07 36.64
N TYR A 781 8.07 23.86 36.45
CA TYR A 781 9.32 23.63 35.73
C TYR A 781 9.24 24.07 34.25
N CYS A 782 8.16 23.73 33.55
CA CYS A 782 8.01 24.10 32.13
C CYS A 782 7.85 25.61 31.93
N LEU A 783 7.32 26.35 32.91
CA LEU A 783 7.24 27.82 32.88
C LEU A 783 8.59 28.47 33.17
N ASP A 784 9.33 27.92 34.14
CA ASP A 784 10.67 28.39 34.52
C ASP A 784 11.68 28.19 33.37
N ILE A 785 11.71 27.00 32.77
CA ILE A 785 12.66 26.69 31.68
C ILE A 785 12.39 27.45 30.38
N ALA A 786 11.12 27.83 30.15
CA ALA A 786 10.70 28.59 28.99
C ALA A 786 10.71 30.11 29.22
N ASP A 787 11.02 30.57 30.45
CA ASP A 787 10.95 31.96 30.90
C ASP A 787 9.59 32.62 30.61
N ARG A 788 8.48 32.02 31.10
CA ARG A 788 7.10 32.47 30.81
C ARG A 788 6.26 32.72 32.05
N THR A 789 5.42 33.76 32.00
CA THR A 789 4.32 33.98 32.94
C THR A 789 3.00 33.43 32.38
N CYS A 790 2.05 33.06 33.26
CA CYS A 790 0.78 32.45 32.84
C CYS A 790 -0.03 33.30 31.85
N ASP A 791 0.15 34.62 31.87
CA ASP A 791 -0.59 35.58 31.03
C ASP A 791 -0.03 35.70 29.60
N GLN A 792 1.15 35.13 29.33
CA GLN A 792 1.81 35.15 28.01
C GLN A 792 1.48 33.91 27.15
N ILE A 793 0.51 33.09 27.58
CA ILE A 793 0.17 31.82 26.93
C ILE A 793 -1.07 31.98 26.04
N ILE A 794 -0.85 32.24 24.75
CA ILE A 794 -1.91 32.23 23.73
C ILE A 794 -2.09 30.78 23.24
N ILE A 795 -3.15 30.09 23.69
CA ILE A 795 -3.55 28.77 23.19
C ILE A 795 -4.58 28.98 22.08
N THR A 796 -4.19 28.81 20.83
CA THR A 796 -5.13 28.85 19.70
C THR A 796 -5.99 27.58 19.73
N ALA A 797 -7.32 27.74 19.79
CA ALA A 797 -8.23 26.61 19.83
C ALA A 797 -8.13 25.76 18.56
N ARG A 798 -7.85 24.47 18.70
CA ARG A 798 -7.88 23.49 17.60
C ARG A 798 -9.33 23.36 17.10
N ARG A 799 -9.59 23.53 15.80
CA ARG A 799 -10.93 23.33 15.19
C ARG A 799 -11.46 21.94 15.60
N GLN A 800 -12.60 21.90 16.29
CA GLN A 800 -13.25 20.64 16.71
C GLN A 800 -13.59 19.79 15.47
N GLN A 801 -12.83 18.71 15.26
CA GLN A 801 -13.23 17.63 14.36
C GLN A 801 -14.21 16.70 15.07
N SER A 802 -15.18 16.15 14.34
CA SER A 802 -16.14 15.18 14.86
C SER A 802 -15.42 13.93 15.37
N ILE A 803 -15.25 13.83 16.69
CA ILE A 803 -14.77 12.60 17.35
C ILE A 803 -15.88 11.56 17.18
N GLN A 804 -15.67 10.58 16.30
CA GLN A 804 -16.52 9.40 16.31
C GLN A 804 -16.20 8.60 17.58
N PRO A 805 -17.20 8.22 18.39
CA PRO A 805 -16.96 7.33 19.51
C PRO A 805 -16.44 5.99 18.97
N LEU A 806 -15.36 5.47 19.56
CA LEU A 806 -15.09 4.04 19.51
C LEU A 806 -16.35 3.34 20.01
N SER A 807 -16.83 2.35 19.24
CA SER A 807 -17.95 1.50 19.62
C SER A 807 -17.82 1.13 21.09
N SER A 808 -18.88 1.38 21.86
CA SER A 808 -18.96 1.07 23.28
C SER A 808 -18.93 -0.44 23.47
N THR A 809 -17.74 -1.03 23.42
CA THR A 809 -17.50 -2.36 23.97
C THR A 809 -17.06 -2.11 25.40
N THR A 810 -18.03 -2.22 26.31
CA THR A 810 -17.79 -2.45 27.74
C THR A 810 -16.81 -3.62 27.84
N ILE A 811 -15.53 -3.33 28.13
CA ILE A 811 -14.56 -4.37 28.46
C ILE A 811 -14.91 -4.81 29.88
N TYR A 812 -15.55 -5.97 29.96
CA TYR A 812 -15.79 -6.67 31.21
C TYR A 812 -14.46 -7.08 31.85
N LEU A 813 -14.38 -6.85 33.16
CA LEU A 813 -13.49 -7.60 34.05
C LEU A 813 -13.94 -9.06 34.05
N SER A 814 -13.22 -9.94 33.35
CA SER A 814 -13.30 -11.38 33.59
C SER A 814 -12.09 -12.10 33.00
N ARG A 815 -11.35 -12.79 33.87
CA ARG A 815 -10.61 -14.02 33.55
C ARG A 815 -11.61 -15.04 32.99
N ASP A 816 -11.14 -15.88 32.07
CA ASP A 816 -11.82 -17.06 31.49
C ASP A 816 -12.64 -16.80 30.23
N GLY A 817 -12.21 -17.44 29.14
CA GLY A 817 -12.87 -17.40 27.82
C GLY A 817 -12.10 -18.17 26.75
N ALA A 818 -11.78 -19.43 27.05
CA ALA A 818 -11.32 -20.41 26.07
C ALA A 818 -12.44 -20.78 25.08
N ASN A 819 -12.03 -21.18 23.87
CA ASN A 819 -12.81 -21.74 22.77
C ASN A 819 -13.58 -20.74 21.90
N ASP A 820 -13.05 -20.47 20.71
CA ASP A 820 -13.84 -20.55 19.48
C ASP A 820 -12.93 -20.86 18.27
N ALA A 821 -13.21 -21.99 17.62
CA ALA A 821 -12.41 -22.59 16.56
C ALA A 821 -12.54 -21.86 15.21
N LEU A 822 -11.45 -21.84 14.44
CA LEU A 822 -11.44 -21.35 13.06
C LEU A 822 -11.55 -22.55 12.08
N GLU A 823 -12.67 -22.62 11.38
CA GLU A 823 -12.89 -23.54 10.26
C GLU A 823 -12.04 -23.16 9.04
N GLY A 824 -11.40 -24.16 8.47
CA GLY A 824 -10.47 -24.03 7.34
C GLY A 824 -11.13 -23.81 5.98
N THR A 825 -10.33 -23.30 5.05
CA THR A 825 -10.49 -23.59 3.63
C THR A 825 -9.12 -23.71 2.97
N ASP A 826 -8.76 -24.96 2.67
CA ASP A 826 -7.67 -25.35 1.78
C ASP A 826 -7.94 -24.84 0.36
N LYS A 827 -6.90 -24.29 -0.29
CA LYS A 827 -6.67 -24.45 -1.72
C LYS A 827 -5.21 -24.17 -2.09
N ALA A 828 -4.54 -25.25 -2.48
CA ALA A 828 -3.17 -25.30 -2.97
C ALA A 828 -2.93 -24.39 -4.19
N THR A 829 -1.76 -23.73 -4.21
CA THR A 829 -1.15 -23.17 -5.41
C THR A 829 0.32 -23.60 -5.51
N ASN A 830 0.75 -23.89 -6.74
CA ASN A 830 1.99 -24.59 -7.08
C ASN A 830 3.28 -23.84 -6.70
N PRO A 831 4.36 -24.56 -6.33
CA PRO A 831 5.62 -23.99 -5.90
C PRO A 831 6.51 -23.64 -7.11
N THR A 832 6.44 -22.40 -7.58
CA THR A 832 7.52 -21.83 -8.42
C THR A 832 7.87 -20.38 -8.08
N ASP A 833 7.36 -19.84 -6.97
CA ASP A 833 7.60 -18.43 -6.64
C ASP A 833 8.62 -18.26 -5.50
N THR A 834 9.74 -17.64 -5.82
CA THR A 834 10.88 -17.29 -4.94
C THR A 834 10.55 -16.23 -3.87
N THR A 835 9.27 -15.91 -3.67
CA THR A 835 8.76 -14.83 -2.81
C THR A 835 8.69 -15.21 -1.33
N GLN A 836 8.43 -16.47 -0.98
CA GLN A 836 8.31 -16.92 0.44
C GLN A 836 9.66 -16.92 1.20
N SER A 837 10.79 -17.15 0.53
CA SER A 837 12.13 -17.07 1.16
C SER A 837 12.48 -15.66 1.69
N ARG A 838 11.75 -14.61 1.28
CA ARG A 838 12.02 -13.23 1.71
C ARG A 838 11.49 -12.93 3.13
N VAL A 839 10.44 -13.61 3.59
CA VAL A 839 9.76 -13.28 4.87
C VAL A 839 10.67 -13.48 6.09
N PHE A 840 11.62 -14.41 6.03
CA PHE A 840 12.51 -14.74 7.14
C PHE A 840 13.91 -14.08 7.03
N ARG A 841 14.08 -13.10 6.14
CA ARG A 841 15.38 -12.44 5.87
C ARG A 841 15.53 -11.05 6.48
N ASP A 842 14.44 -10.47 7.01
CA ASP A 842 14.41 -9.08 7.51
C ASP A 842 15.14 -8.93 8.86
N GLN A 843 15.91 -7.84 9.01
CA GLN A 843 16.66 -7.49 10.23
C GLN A 843 15.81 -6.64 11.19
N TYR A 844 15.31 -7.19 12.29
CA TYR A 844 14.53 -6.40 13.27
C TYR A 844 15.41 -5.87 14.41
N VAL A 845 16.32 -4.94 14.12
CA VAL A 845 17.28 -4.42 15.11
C VAL A 845 17.22 -2.90 15.28
N PRO A 846 17.58 -2.37 16.47
CA PRO A 846 17.77 -0.95 16.67
C PRO A 846 18.79 -0.36 15.68
N SER A 847 18.57 0.90 15.28
CA SER A 847 19.47 1.64 14.36
C SER A 847 20.94 1.68 14.80
N SER A 848 21.19 1.57 16.11
CA SER A 848 22.53 1.49 16.68
C SER A 848 23.32 0.24 16.26
N LEU A 849 22.67 -0.87 15.89
CA LEU A 849 23.30 -2.12 15.47
C LEU A 849 23.44 -2.28 13.95
N THR A 850 22.73 -1.46 13.16
CA THR A 850 22.68 -1.58 11.70
C THR A 850 24.07 -1.46 11.05
N GLU A 851 24.90 -0.53 11.53
CA GLU A 851 26.26 -0.34 11.01
C GLU A 851 27.14 -1.58 11.27
N GLY A 852 27.10 -2.12 12.50
CA GLY A 852 27.85 -3.31 12.88
C GLY A 852 27.46 -4.56 12.09
N LEU A 853 26.15 -4.75 11.83
CA LEU A 853 25.66 -5.86 11.00
C LEU A 853 26.03 -5.69 9.53
N THR A 854 26.03 -4.45 9.02
CA THR A 854 26.45 -4.15 7.63
C THR A 854 27.95 -4.38 7.44
N GLU A 855 28.78 -3.96 8.40
CA GLU A 855 30.22 -4.26 8.41
C GLU A 855 30.45 -5.78 8.44
N LEU A 856 29.71 -6.49 9.29
CA LEU A 856 29.80 -7.94 9.41
C LEU A 856 29.39 -8.66 8.13
N GLU A 857 28.31 -8.22 7.47
CA GLU A 857 27.83 -8.79 6.21
C GLU A 857 28.86 -8.61 5.09
N ASN A 858 29.26 -7.36 4.83
CA ASN A 858 30.24 -7.05 3.79
C ASN A 858 31.58 -7.75 4.05
N GLY A 859 32.03 -7.76 5.30
CA GLY A 859 33.25 -8.45 5.70
C GLY A 859 33.16 -9.96 5.53
N PHE A 860 32.02 -10.55 5.85
CA PHE A 860 31.77 -11.98 5.64
C PHE A 860 31.71 -12.33 4.16
N GLU A 861 31.00 -11.56 3.33
CA GLU A 861 30.94 -11.81 1.89
C GLU A 861 32.31 -11.72 1.23
N ALA A 862 33.09 -10.69 1.58
CA ALA A 862 34.45 -10.53 1.10
C ALA A 862 35.36 -11.69 1.57
N ALA A 863 35.27 -12.09 2.83
CA ALA A 863 36.05 -13.21 3.37
C ALA A 863 35.64 -14.55 2.74
N ASN A 864 34.34 -14.78 2.54
CA ASN A 864 33.80 -16.01 1.96
C ASN A 864 34.24 -16.20 0.50
N ALA A 865 34.37 -15.11 -0.25
CA ALA A 865 34.88 -15.11 -1.63
C ALA A 865 36.42 -15.27 -1.72
N ASP A 866 37.15 -15.01 -0.64
CA ASP A 866 38.62 -15.05 -0.61
C ASP A 866 39.16 -16.46 -0.29
N PRO A 867 39.88 -17.13 -1.21
CA PRO A 867 40.44 -18.45 -0.98
C PRO A 867 41.42 -18.50 0.21
N THR A 868 42.10 -17.40 0.55
CA THR A 868 43.05 -17.36 1.66
C THR A 868 42.36 -17.46 3.01
N PHE A 869 41.09 -17.04 3.12
CA PHE A 869 40.27 -17.18 4.33
C PHE A 869 40.00 -18.65 4.63
N TRP A 870 39.54 -19.37 3.61
CA TRP A 870 39.27 -20.80 3.72
C TRP A 870 40.55 -21.61 3.89
N ALA A 871 41.68 -21.17 3.31
CA ALA A 871 42.98 -21.77 3.56
C ALA A 871 43.41 -21.64 5.03
N GLU A 872 43.18 -20.48 5.65
CA GLU A 872 43.43 -20.25 7.08
C GLU A 872 42.53 -21.15 7.94
N ILE A 873 41.21 -21.16 7.73
CA ILE A 873 40.29 -22.04 8.48
C ILE A 873 40.69 -23.52 8.33
N LYS A 874 41.03 -23.95 7.11
CA LYS A 874 41.46 -25.32 6.82
C LYS A 874 42.78 -25.69 7.51
N SER A 875 43.67 -24.73 7.74
CA SER A 875 44.91 -24.97 8.49
C SER A 875 44.66 -25.39 9.94
N TYR A 876 43.50 -25.03 10.50
CA TYR A 876 43.05 -25.45 11.83
C TYR A 876 42.19 -26.72 11.83
N ALA A 877 42.01 -27.39 10.68
CA ALA A 877 41.19 -28.61 10.61
C ALA A 877 41.68 -29.68 11.60
N THR A 878 42.99 -29.92 11.69
CA THR A 878 43.57 -30.87 12.65
C THR A 878 43.34 -30.44 14.10
N TYR A 879 43.42 -29.13 14.39
CA TYR A 879 43.14 -28.60 15.73
C TYR A 879 41.68 -28.80 16.13
N ALA A 880 40.74 -28.57 15.21
CA ALA A 880 39.30 -28.79 15.43
C ALA A 880 38.90 -30.28 15.38
N ASN A 881 39.83 -31.18 15.06
CA ASN A 881 39.64 -32.61 14.83
C ASN A 881 38.73 -32.94 13.63
N ARG A 882 38.99 -32.28 12.48
CA ARG A 882 38.28 -32.46 11.21
C ARG A 882 39.14 -33.15 10.13
N PRO A 883 38.53 -34.02 9.27
CA PRO A 883 37.12 -34.37 9.26
C PRO A 883 36.72 -35.27 10.42
N SER A 884 35.55 -35.01 11.02
CA SER A 884 35.05 -35.85 12.11
C SER A 884 34.63 -37.21 11.57
N SER A 885 34.80 -38.29 12.34
CA SER A 885 34.55 -39.65 11.83
C SER A 885 33.05 -39.91 11.54
N LEU A 886 32.78 -40.78 10.57
CA LEU A 886 31.44 -41.34 10.32
C LEU A 886 31.44 -42.80 10.76
N HIS A 887 30.58 -43.16 11.71
CA HIS A 887 30.60 -44.47 12.40
C HIS A 887 29.32 -45.25 12.14
N LEU A 888 29.41 -46.45 11.55
CA LEU A 888 28.27 -47.38 11.48
C LEU A 888 28.01 -47.94 12.89
N ALA A 889 26.78 -47.83 13.39
CA ALA A 889 26.35 -48.30 14.71
C ALA A 889 25.57 -49.62 14.58
N PRO A 890 26.24 -50.79 14.51
CA PRO A 890 25.61 -52.06 14.16
C PRO A 890 24.67 -52.58 15.25
N ARG A 891 24.98 -52.34 16.53
CA ARG A 891 24.16 -52.84 17.65
C ARG A 891 22.91 -51.99 17.85
N LEU A 892 23.04 -50.68 17.65
CA LEU A 892 21.92 -49.75 17.61
C LEU A 892 21.01 -50.03 16.40
N THR A 893 21.59 -50.31 15.24
CA THR A 893 20.84 -50.74 14.04
C THR A 893 20.03 -52.01 14.31
N ALA A 894 20.67 -53.03 14.91
CA ALA A 894 20.01 -54.28 15.27
C ALA A 894 18.87 -54.07 16.28
N HIS A 895 19.05 -53.15 17.24
CA HIS A 895 18.02 -52.80 18.21
C HIS A 895 16.84 -52.05 17.57
N ALA A 896 17.11 -51.08 16.68
CA ALA A 896 16.08 -50.29 16.01
C ALA A 896 15.22 -51.12 15.03
N GLY A 897 15.77 -52.21 14.47
CA GLY A 897 15.04 -53.14 13.61
C GLY A 897 14.66 -52.57 12.24
N GLY A 898 15.56 -51.78 11.62
CA GLY A 898 15.32 -51.10 10.34
C GLY A 898 16.60 -50.79 9.56
N ALA A 899 16.65 -49.58 8.97
CA ALA A 899 17.79 -49.08 8.21
C ALA A 899 19.09 -49.05 9.02
N ARG A 900 20.23 -49.14 8.33
CA ARG A 900 21.56 -49.01 8.93
C ARG A 900 21.77 -47.60 9.48
N ILE A 901 22.09 -47.51 10.77
CA ILE A 901 22.28 -46.24 11.47
C ILE A 901 23.77 -45.87 11.46
N TRP A 902 24.08 -44.72 10.87
CA TRP A 902 25.41 -44.13 10.84
C TRP A 902 25.43 -42.88 11.74
N LEU A 903 26.50 -42.68 12.50
CA LEU A 903 26.66 -41.55 13.41
C LEU A 903 27.74 -40.62 12.86
N LYS A 904 27.37 -39.36 12.58
CA LYS A 904 28.35 -38.29 12.29
C LYS A 904 28.89 -37.75 13.62
N ARG A 905 30.16 -38.03 13.91
CA ARG A 905 30.77 -37.93 15.24
C ARG A 905 31.30 -36.53 15.59
N GLU A 906 30.42 -35.53 15.63
CA GLU A 906 30.79 -34.16 16.07
C GLU A 906 31.13 -34.08 17.58
N ASP A 907 30.76 -35.11 18.34
CA ASP A 907 31.15 -35.34 19.73
C ASP A 907 32.67 -35.46 19.94
N LEU A 908 33.40 -35.87 18.90
CA LEU A 908 34.86 -36.02 18.93
C LEU A 908 35.61 -34.74 18.56
N ASN A 909 34.92 -33.68 18.14
CA ASN A 909 35.57 -32.42 17.81
C ASN A 909 36.32 -31.88 19.03
N HIS A 910 37.36 -31.08 18.81
CA HIS A 910 37.98 -30.36 19.92
C HIS A 910 36.92 -29.49 20.64
N THR A 911 37.06 -29.35 21.96
CA THR A 911 36.03 -28.92 22.94
C THR A 911 34.87 -29.89 23.19
N GLY A 912 34.44 -30.67 22.19
CA GLY A 912 33.49 -31.79 22.35
C GLY A 912 32.12 -31.62 21.69
N SER A 913 31.99 -30.68 20.74
CA SER A 913 30.75 -30.49 19.99
C SER A 913 30.99 -29.80 18.64
N HIS A 914 29.92 -29.73 17.83
CA HIS A 914 29.88 -28.96 16.58
C HIS A 914 30.12 -27.44 16.76
N LYS A 915 30.04 -26.88 17.98
CA LYS A 915 30.15 -25.42 18.20
C LYS A 915 31.51 -24.85 17.82
N ILE A 916 32.57 -25.65 17.88
CA ILE A 916 33.92 -25.21 17.50
C ILE A 916 34.03 -24.79 16.03
N ASN A 917 33.24 -25.38 15.12
CA ASN A 917 33.27 -25.04 13.70
C ASN A 917 32.88 -23.57 13.48
N ASN A 918 31.76 -23.17 14.11
CA ASN A 918 31.24 -21.82 14.02
C ASN A 918 32.15 -20.80 14.71
N ALA A 919 32.62 -21.11 15.92
CA ALA A 919 33.51 -20.23 16.66
C ALA A 919 34.84 -20.00 15.92
N LEU A 920 35.39 -21.02 15.24
CA LEU A 920 36.61 -20.89 14.44
C LEU A 920 36.41 -19.95 13.26
N GLY A 921 35.34 -20.15 12.49
CA GLY A 921 35.03 -19.28 11.35
C GLY A 921 34.81 -17.83 11.75
N GLN A 922 34.04 -17.58 12.81
CA GLN A 922 33.75 -16.23 13.28
C GLN A 922 34.98 -15.54 13.91
N ILE A 923 35.90 -16.26 14.57
CA ILE A 923 37.13 -15.65 15.09
C ILE A 923 38.09 -15.26 13.97
N VAL A 924 38.25 -16.11 12.94
CA VAL A 924 39.07 -15.75 11.79
C VAL A 924 38.45 -14.54 11.07
N LEU A 925 37.12 -14.48 10.96
CA LEU A 925 36.41 -13.32 10.43
C LEU A 925 36.63 -12.06 11.28
N ALA A 926 36.51 -12.15 12.61
CA ALA A 926 36.73 -11.04 13.53
C ALA A 926 38.13 -10.44 13.40
N ARG A 927 39.17 -11.29 13.27
CA ARG A 927 40.56 -10.86 13.05
C ARG A 927 40.74 -10.13 11.73
N ARG A 928 40.06 -10.58 10.66
CA ARG A 928 40.08 -9.90 9.36
C ARG A 928 39.37 -8.54 9.39
N LEU A 929 38.32 -8.44 10.19
CA LEU A 929 37.63 -7.18 10.49
C LEU A 929 38.41 -6.25 11.45
N GLY A 930 39.61 -6.66 11.88
CA GLY A 930 40.46 -5.85 12.78
C GLY A 930 39.95 -5.76 14.23
N LYS A 931 39.03 -6.65 14.64
CA LYS A 931 38.47 -6.66 15.99
C LYS A 931 39.48 -7.25 16.97
N THR A 932 39.54 -6.70 18.18
CA THR A 932 40.53 -7.06 19.22
C THR A 932 39.91 -7.78 20.41
N SER A 933 38.58 -7.73 20.54
CA SER A 933 37.81 -8.33 21.63
C SER A 933 36.67 -9.16 21.08
N ILE A 934 36.35 -10.26 21.77
CA ILE A 934 35.26 -11.18 21.46
C ILE A 934 34.28 -11.20 22.63
N ILE A 935 32.99 -11.15 22.28
CA ILE A 935 31.92 -11.47 23.21
C ILE A 935 31.08 -12.63 22.68
N ALA A 936 30.49 -13.41 23.58
CA ALA A 936 29.58 -14.50 23.23
C ALA A 936 28.54 -14.73 24.34
N GLU A 937 27.40 -15.30 24.00
CA GLU A 937 26.42 -15.83 24.94
C GLU A 937 26.74 -17.29 25.28
N THR A 938 26.16 -17.84 26.36
CA THR A 938 26.10 -19.29 26.53
C THR A 938 24.98 -19.74 27.47
N GLY A 939 24.40 -20.91 27.19
CA GLY A 939 23.44 -21.62 28.05
C GLY A 939 24.14 -22.78 28.76
N THR A 940 24.05 -24.00 28.21
CA THR A 940 24.79 -25.21 28.67
C THR A 940 26.32 -25.09 28.73
N GLY A 941 26.88 -23.97 28.24
CA GLY A 941 28.30 -23.65 28.35
C GLY A 941 29.17 -24.12 27.19
N GLN A 942 28.67 -24.97 26.28
CA GLN A 942 29.49 -25.52 25.18
C GLN A 942 29.91 -24.47 24.15
N HIS A 943 29.02 -23.53 23.81
CA HIS A 943 29.37 -22.40 22.92
C HIS A 943 30.41 -21.49 23.58
N GLY A 944 30.21 -21.16 24.86
CA GLY A 944 31.17 -20.38 25.63
C GLY A 944 32.55 -21.05 25.71
N VAL A 945 32.61 -22.37 25.98
CA VAL A 945 33.89 -23.12 26.00
C VAL A 945 34.56 -23.12 24.62
N ALA A 946 33.81 -23.31 23.53
CA ALA A 946 34.36 -23.25 22.17
C ALA A 946 34.95 -21.87 21.86
N THR A 947 34.22 -20.81 22.19
CA THR A 947 34.67 -19.42 21.99
C THR A 947 35.88 -19.09 22.84
N ALA A 948 35.87 -19.40 24.14
CA ALA A 948 37.01 -19.18 25.04
C ALA A 948 38.27 -19.92 24.55
N THR A 949 38.12 -21.17 24.11
CA THR A 949 39.23 -22.00 23.62
C THR A 949 39.93 -21.33 22.44
N LEU A 950 39.15 -20.84 21.47
CA LEU A 950 39.71 -20.21 20.29
C LEU A 950 40.21 -18.78 20.57
N CYS A 951 39.55 -18.02 21.45
CA CYS A 951 40.08 -16.73 21.88
C CYS A 951 41.46 -16.88 22.53
N ALA A 952 41.65 -17.91 23.37
CA ALA A 952 42.96 -18.23 23.93
C ALA A 952 43.98 -18.60 22.84
N GLN A 953 43.58 -19.41 21.85
CA GLN A 953 44.44 -19.81 20.74
C GLN A 953 44.86 -18.63 19.84
N PHE A 954 43.99 -17.64 19.66
CA PHE A 954 44.21 -16.47 18.80
C PHE A 954 44.66 -15.22 19.57
N GLY A 955 44.82 -15.29 20.89
CA GLY A 955 45.27 -14.18 21.74
C GLY A 955 44.27 -13.01 21.83
N MET A 956 42.97 -13.30 21.79
CA MET A 956 41.91 -12.29 21.84
C MET A 956 41.27 -12.21 23.23
N LYS A 957 40.89 -11.01 23.67
CA LYS A 957 40.09 -10.83 24.90
C LYS A 957 38.73 -11.49 24.70
N CYS A 958 38.25 -12.24 25.69
CA CYS A 958 36.98 -12.98 25.62
C CYS A 958 36.11 -12.69 26.84
N THR A 959 34.88 -12.21 26.60
CA THR A 959 33.85 -12.05 27.64
C THR A 959 32.61 -12.87 27.25
N ILE A 960 32.14 -13.71 28.17
CA ILE A 960 31.04 -14.66 27.95
C ILE A 960 29.90 -14.29 28.88
N PHE A 961 28.74 -13.97 28.32
CA PHE A 961 27.51 -13.72 29.05
C PHE A 961 26.76 -15.03 29.27
N MET A 962 26.35 -15.29 30.51
CA MET A 962 25.65 -16.51 30.90
C MET A 962 24.49 -16.13 31.82
N GLY A 963 23.30 -16.71 31.61
CA GLY A 963 22.14 -16.46 32.46
C GLY A 963 22.45 -16.78 33.93
N SER A 964 21.98 -15.96 34.86
CA SER A 964 22.32 -16.12 36.28
C SER A 964 21.79 -17.42 36.89
N GLU A 965 20.74 -18.03 36.32
CA GLU A 965 20.30 -19.38 36.67
C GLU A 965 21.30 -20.44 36.24
N ASP A 966 21.67 -20.43 34.95
CA ASP A 966 22.64 -21.36 34.39
C ASP A 966 24.00 -21.23 35.08
N PHE A 967 24.40 -19.99 35.41
CA PHE A 967 25.65 -19.69 36.11
C PHE A 967 25.66 -20.21 37.55
N LYS A 968 24.52 -20.14 38.26
CA LYS A 968 24.35 -20.64 39.65
C LYS A 968 24.06 -22.14 39.69
N CYS A 969 23.71 -22.76 38.56
CA CYS A 969 23.46 -24.19 38.46
C CYS A 969 24.70 -24.99 38.82
N LYS A 970 24.60 -25.82 39.87
CA LYS A 970 25.73 -26.61 40.37
C LYS A 970 26.28 -27.58 39.32
N ASP A 971 25.41 -28.07 38.44
CA ASP A 971 25.78 -29.03 37.39
C ASP A 971 26.60 -28.40 36.25
N LEU A 972 26.58 -27.06 36.11
CA LEU A 972 27.33 -26.33 35.09
C LEU A 972 28.58 -25.63 35.62
N ALA A 973 28.88 -25.76 36.93
CA ALA A 973 30.01 -25.11 37.58
C ALA A 973 31.36 -25.50 36.95
N LEU A 974 31.51 -26.76 36.53
CA LEU A 974 32.71 -27.24 35.83
C LEU A 974 32.87 -26.59 34.45
N THR A 975 31.77 -26.29 33.76
CA THR A 975 31.81 -25.64 32.45
C THR A 975 32.18 -24.16 32.57
N VAL A 976 31.66 -23.46 33.59
CA VAL A 976 32.08 -22.09 33.95
C VAL A 976 33.57 -22.05 34.30
N LEU A 977 34.03 -23.00 35.10
CA LEU A 977 35.46 -23.10 35.46
C LEU A 977 36.34 -23.32 34.22
N ARG A 978 35.94 -24.18 33.28
CA ARG A 978 36.67 -24.39 32.02
C ARG A 978 36.85 -23.09 31.23
N MET A 979 35.79 -22.29 31.10
CA MET A 979 35.87 -20.98 30.42
C MET A 979 36.84 -20.03 31.12
N ARG A 980 36.82 -19.97 32.46
CA ARG A 980 37.74 -19.13 33.25
C ARG A 980 39.19 -19.58 33.15
N ILE A 981 39.46 -20.89 33.17
CA ILE A 981 40.83 -21.45 33.00
C ILE A 981 41.39 -21.10 31.62
N LEU A 982 40.53 -21.04 30.60
CA LEU A 982 40.88 -20.60 29.24
C LEU A 982 41.09 -19.07 29.13
N GLY A 983 40.95 -18.32 30.23
CA GLY A 983 41.19 -16.88 30.28
C GLY A 983 39.98 -16.02 29.88
N ALA A 984 38.80 -16.61 29.72
CA ALA A 984 37.58 -15.84 29.45
C ALA A 984 36.98 -15.27 30.74
N GLU A 985 36.50 -14.04 30.66
CA GLU A 985 35.65 -13.44 31.69
C GLU A 985 34.23 -14.01 31.53
N VAL A 986 33.64 -14.55 32.60
CA VAL A 986 32.26 -15.09 32.56
C VAL A 986 31.37 -14.21 33.43
N VAL A 987 30.44 -13.51 32.79
CA VAL A 987 29.56 -12.49 33.39
C VAL A 987 28.15 -13.10 33.56
N PRO A 988 27.65 -13.22 34.81
CA PRO A 988 26.27 -13.63 35.05
C PRO A 988 25.30 -12.50 34.69
N VAL A 989 24.20 -12.85 34.01
CA VAL A 989 23.16 -11.90 33.58
C VAL A 989 21.85 -12.22 34.29
N ASP A 990 21.34 -11.28 35.08
CA ASP A 990 20.04 -11.39 35.75
C ASP A 990 18.88 -10.97 34.84
N ALA A 991 17.66 -11.44 35.14
CA ALA A 991 16.46 -11.05 34.41
C ALA A 991 16.11 -9.56 34.67
N PRO A 992 15.38 -8.88 33.76
CA PRO A 992 15.04 -7.46 33.89
C PRO A 992 14.10 -7.13 35.07
N ARG A 993 13.40 -8.13 35.64
CA ARG A 993 12.45 -7.97 36.74
C ARG A 993 13.05 -8.46 38.06
N SER A 994 12.86 -7.67 39.12
CA SER A 994 13.29 -8.03 40.47
C SER A 994 12.59 -9.30 40.97
N GLY A 995 13.35 -10.40 41.06
CA GLY A 995 12.88 -11.69 41.59
C GLY A 995 12.84 -12.84 40.57
N GLU A 996 12.95 -12.55 39.28
CA GLU A 996 13.05 -13.55 38.21
C GLU A 996 14.51 -13.98 38.00
N LYS A 997 14.74 -15.21 37.51
CA LYS A 997 16.09 -15.75 37.27
C LYS A 997 16.51 -15.53 35.81
N GLY A 998 17.78 -15.20 35.56
CA GLY A 998 18.28 -14.93 34.20
C GLY A 998 18.60 -16.20 33.40
N THR A 999 18.23 -16.20 32.12
CA THR A 999 18.30 -17.33 31.17
C THR A 999 19.25 -17.07 29.99
N LEU A 1000 19.40 -18.04 29.07
CA LEU A 1000 20.14 -17.87 27.81
C LEU A 1000 19.61 -16.68 26.98
N ARG A 1001 18.30 -16.43 26.99
CA ARG A 1001 17.70 -15.29 26.28
C ARG A 1001 18.26 -13.96 26.79
N ASP A 1002 18.41 -13.83 28.10
CA ASP A 1002 18.93 -12.63 28.74
C ASP A 1002 20.42 -12.44 28.43
N ALA A 1003 21.18 -13.53 28.41
CA ALA A 1003 22.58 -13.51 28.00
C ALA A 1003 22.79 -13.02 26.55
N VAL A 1004 21.94 -13.46 25.61
CA VAL A 1004 21.96 -12.97 24.22
C VAL A 1004 21.63 -11.48 24.16
N ASN A 1005 20.62 -11.03 24.89
CA ASN A 1005 20.22 -9.62 24.91
C ASN A 1005 21.33 -8.72 25.48
N GLU A 1006 22.00 -9.15 26.54
CA GLU A 1006 23.13 -8.42 27.11
C GLU A 1006 24.32 -8.39 26.15
N ALA A 1007 24.62 -9.50 25.47
CA ALA A 1007 25.68 -9.55 24.46
C ALA A 1007 25.43 -8.55 23.31
N PHE A 1008 24.20 -8.47 22.78
CA PHE A 1008 23.84 -7.45 21.78
C PHE A 1008 23.94 -6.02 22.34
N SER A 1009 23.53 -5.79 23.59
CA SER A 1009 23.63 -4.50 24.28
C SER A 1009 25.08 -4.03 24.42
N VAL A 1010 26.00 -4.93 24.77
CA VAL A 1010 27.43 -4.62 24.87
C VAL A 1010 28.03 -4.42 23.48
N TRP A 1011 27.66 -5.26 22.51
CA TRP A 1011 28.13 -5.10 21.13
C TRP A 1011 27.79 -3.72 20.57
N ALA A 1012 26.55 -3.24 20.77
CA ALA A 1012 26.09 -1.94 20.30
C ALA A 1012 26.94 -0.76 20.84
N ARG A 1013 27.59 -0.92 22.00
CA ARG A 1013 28.45 0.12 22.60
C ARG A 1013 29.90 0.04 22.10
N GLU A 1014 30.36 -1.14 21.69
CA GLU A 1014 31.75 -1.41 21.36
C GLU A 1014 31.97 -1.91 19.92
N LEU A 1015 31.08 -1.55 18.99
CA LEU A 1015 31.07 -2.04 17.60
C LEU A 1015 32.43 -1.98 16.89
N LYS A 1016 33.23 -0.94 17.15
CA LYS A 1016 34.52 -0.73 16.48
C LYS A 1016 35.57 -1.77 16.87
N THR A 1017 35.60 -2.18 18.14
CA THR A 1017 36.68 -3.02 18.71
C THR A 1017 36.25 -4.46 18.97
N THR A 1018 34.95 -4.71 19.12
CA THR A 1018 34.41 -5.95 19.66
C THR A 1018 33.57 -6.69 18.62
N HIS A 1019 33.77 -8.01 18.49
CA HIS A 1019 32.95 -8.88 17.66
C HIS A 1019 32.09 -9.80 18.53
N PHE A 1020 30.79 -9.88 18.21
CA PHE A 1020 29.87 -10.80 18.88
C PHE A 1020 29.77 -12.12 18.11
N ILE A 1021 30.22 -13.21 18.73
CA ILE A 1021 30.11 -14.57 18.20
C ILE A 1021 28.83 -15.21 18.70
N ILE A 1022 27.83 -15.23 17.84
CA ILE A 1022 26.56 -15.90 18.13
C ILE A 1022 26.71 -17.43 18.07
N GLY A 1023 26.04 -18.14 18.96
CA GLY A 1023 26.20 -19.57 19.20
C GLY A 1023 25.34 -20.49 18.37
N SER A 1024 24.33 -19.99 17.66
CA SER A 1024 23.49 -20.80 16.78
C SER A 1024 22.90 -19.98 15.64
N ALA A 1025 22.19 -20.65 14.72
CA ALA A 1025 21.60 -20.04 13.53
C ALA A 1025 20.31 -19.23 13.85
N PHE A 1026 20.33 -18.44 14.92
CA PHE A 1026 19.32 -17.44 15.27
C PHE A 1026 19.95 -16.03 15.25
N GLY A 1027 19.15 -15.00 15.53
CA GLY A 1027 19.60 -13.61 15.48
C GLY A 1027 19.40 -12.96 14.09
N PRO A 1028 19.65 -11.65 13.98
CA PRO A 1028 19.44 -10.89 12.76
C PRO A 1028 20.41 -11.33 11.65
N HIS A 1029 20.00 -11.21 10.39
CA HIS A 1029 20.91 -11.33 9.24
C HIS A 1029 22.11 -10.37 9.45
N PRO A 1030 23.38 -10.78 9.22
CA PRO A 1030 23.84 -11.98 8.50
C PRO A 1030 24.12 -13.23 9.35
N TYR A 1031 23.82 -13.23 10.65
CA TYR A 1031 24.22 -14.32 11.56
C TYR A 1031 23.75 -15.73 11.15
N PRO A 1032 22.47 -15.96 10.79
CA PRO A 1032 22.03 -17.28 10.34
C PRO A 1032 22.85 -17.82 9.15
N ASN A 1033 23.16 -16.95 8.18
CA ASN A 1033 23.96 -17.30 7.00
C ASN A 1033 25.41 -17.62 7.36
N ILE A 1034 26.02 -16.83 8.25
CA ILE A 1034 27.39 -17.04 8.74
C ILE A 1034 27.48 -18.40 9.45
N VAL A 1035 26.59 -18.63 10.41
CA VAL A 1035 26.58 -19.85 11.22
C VAL A 1035 26.35 -21.08 10.35
N ARG A 1036 25.37 -21.04 9.44
CA ARG A 1036 25.15 -22.13 8.47
C ARG A 1036 26.41 -22.42 7.67
N THR A 1037 27.03 -21.39 7.12
CA THR A 1037 28.20 -21.54 6.24
C THR A 1037 29.35 -22.24 6.97
N PHE A 1038 29.66 -21.84 8.21
CA PHE A 1038 30.70 -22.50 9.00
C PHE A 1038 30.31 -23.90 9.51
N GLN A 1039 29.02 -24.19 9.66
CA GLN A 1039 28.54 -25.53 10.04
C GLN A 1039 28.35 -26.48 8.84
N THR A 1040 28.35 -25.98 7.60
CA THR A 1040 28.13 -26.76 6.37
C THR A 1040 29.19 -27.86 6.15
N VAL A 1041 30.35 -27.72 6.82
CA VAL A 1041 31.39 -28.75 6.86
C VAL A 1041 30.87 -30.12 7.34
N ILE A 1042 29.87 -30.13 8.24
CA ILE A 1042 29.29 -31.36 8.80
C ILE A 1042 28.64 -32.20 7.69
N GLY A 1043 27.72 -31.61 6.92
CA GLY A 1043 27.05 -32.30 5.82
C GLY A 1043 28.00 -32.61 4.66
N THR A 1044 28.96 -31.72 4.40
CA THR A 1044 29.93 -31.88 3.30
C THR A 1044 30.81 -33.10 3.53
N GLU A 1045 31.36 -33.23 4.74
CA GLU A 1045 32.13 -34.41 5.12
C GLU A 1045 31.26 -35.66 5.15
N THR A 1046 30.03 -35.56 5.68
CA THR A 1046 29.10 -36.69 5.72
C THR A 1046 28.83 -37.24 4.32
N ARG A 1047 28.57 -36.37 3.34
CA ARG A 1047 28.35 -36.74 1.94
C ARG A 1047 29.56 -37.48 1.36
N VAL A 1048 30.76 -36.93 1.55
CA VAL A 1048 32.01 -37.52 1.03
C VAL A 1048 32.30 -38.87 1.71
N GLN A 1049 32.27 -38.90 3.04
CA GLN A 1049 32.55 -40.11 3.84
C GLN A 1049 31.56 -41.22 3.53
N PHE A 1050 30.27 -40.92 3.52
CA PHE A 1050 29.24 -41.92 3.22
C PHE A 1050 29.37 -42.46 1.80
N GLY A 1051 29.66 -41.59 0.82
CA GLY A 1051 29.92 -42.00 -0.57
C GLY A 1051 31.12 -42.93 -0.69
N VAL A 1052 32.20 -42.70 0.08
CA VAL A 1052 33.35 -43.61 0.13
C VAL A 1052 32.96 -44.99 0.68
N PHE A 1053 32.13 -45.05 1.72
CA PHE A 1053 31.69 -46.32 2.32
C PHE A 1053 30.63 -47.07 1.49
N ASN A 1054 29.86 -46.37 0.65
CA ASN A 1054 28.70 -46.93 -0.05
C ASN A 1054 28.76 -46.76 -1.58
N ALA A 1055 29.97 -46.84 -2.15
CA ALA A 1055 30.21 -46.84 -3.61
C ALA A 1055 29.56 -45.65 -4.35
N GLY A 1056 29.63 -44.45 -3.78
CA GLY A 1056 29.10 -43.21 -4.34
C GLY A 1056 27.61 -42.96 -4.09
N ARG A 1057 26.92 -43.86 -3.37
CA ARG A 1057 25.51 -43.64 -2.96
C ARG A 1057 25.40 -42.54 -1.91
N LEU A 1058 24.23 -41.88 -1.88
CA LEU A 1058 23.81 -40.98 -0.81
C LEU A 1058 23.00 -41.76 0.25
N PRO A 1059 22.93 -41.27 1.51
CA PRO A 1059 22.05 -41.85 2.51
C PRO A 1059 20.58 -41.64 2.14
N ASP A 1060 19.68 -42.50 2.61
CA ASP A 1060 18.24 -42.35 2.38
C ASP A 1060 17.63 -41.26 3.28
N ALA A 1061 18.21 -41.06 4.48
CA ALA A 1061 17.84 -39.96 5.36
C ALA A 1061 19.04 -39.41 6.15
N VAL A 1062 18.97 -38.12 6.50
CA VAL A 1062 19.84 -37.49 7.51
C VAL A 1062 18.99 -36.87 8.63
N VAL A 1063 19.42 -37.08 9.87
CA VAL A 1063 18.66 -36.74 11.08
C VAL A 1063 19.51 -35.88 12.02
N SER A 1064 18.93 -34.82 12.59
CA SER A 1064 19.64 -33.91 13.50
C SER A 1064 18.70 -33.34 14.56
N CYS A 1065 19.21 -33.03 15.76
CA CYS A 1065 18.42 -32.36 16.80
C CYS A 1065 18.31 -30.85 16.54
N VAL A 1066 17.20 -30.26 16.97
CA VAL A 1066 16.84 -28.87 16.67
C VAL A 1066 16.52 -28.12 17.96
N GLY A 1067 17.52 -27.39 18.46
CA GLY A 1067 17.31 -26.25 19.36
C GLY A 1067 17.28 -24.97 18.52
N GLY A 1068 18.28 -24.09 18.69
CA GLY A 1068 18.50 -22.96 17.77
C GLY A 1068 18.98 -23.33 16.34
N GLY A 1069 19.04 -24.62 15.98
CA GLY A 1069 19.20 -25.09 14.59
C GLY A 1069 20.59 -25.23 13.97
N SER A 1070 21.68 -24.77 14.61
CA SER A 1070 23.03 -24.72 13.97
C SER A 1070 23.61 -26.05 13.47
N ASN A 1071 23.50 -27.14 14.24
CA ASN A 1071 23.97 -28.46 13.80
C ASN A 1071 23.11 -29.00 12.64
N ALA A 1072 21.79 -28.78 12.71
CA ALA A 1072 20.83 -29.26 11.72
C ALA A 1072 21.04 -28.56 10.37
N VAL A 1073 21.16 -27.23 10.34
CA VAL A 1073 21.43 -26.50 9.08
C VAL A 1073 22.77 -26.93 8.46
N GLY A 1074 23.80 -27.14 9.29
CA GLY A 1074 25.11 -27.61 8.81
C GLY A 1074 25.09 -29.03 8.23
N MET A 1075 24.27 -29.92 8.80
CA MET A 1075 24.07 -31.28 8.29
C MET A 1075 23.23 -31.28 7.00
N PHE A 1076 22.14 -30.51 6.97
CA PHE A 1076 21.13 -30.57 5.91
C PHE A 1076 21.52 -29.82 4.64
N TYR A 1077 22.22 -28.68 4.77
CA TYR A 1077 22.45 -27.78 3.64
C TYR A 1077 23.08 -28.46 2.40
N PRO A 1078 24.12 -29.31 2.54
CA PRO A 1078 24.71 -30.03 1.40
C PRO A 1078 23.81 -31.06 0.72
N PHE A 1079 22.66 -31.42 1.31
CA PHE A 1079 21.70 -32.38 0.77
C PHE A 1079 20.40 -31.72 0.29
N LEU A 1080 20.25 -30.39 0.38
CA LEU A 1080 19.01 -29.70 0.03
C LEU A 1080 18.56 -29.95 -1.42
N GLY A 1081 19.51 -30.03 -2.36
CA GLY A 1081 19.22 -30.31 -3.77
C GLY A 1081 18.93 -31.78 -4.09
N ASP A 1082 19.21 -32.71 -3.18
CA ASP A 1082 19.04 -34.14 -3.42
C ASP A 1082 17.67 -34.60 -2.90
N ALA A 1083 16.67 -34.57 -3.78
CA ALA A 1083 15.30 -34.99 -3.46
C ALA A 1083 15.19 -36.45 -2.97
N SER A 1084 16.19 -37.28 -3.24
CA SER A 1084 16.27 -38.66 -2.75
C SER A 1084 16.65 -38.78 -1.27
N VAL A 1085 17.11 -37.71 -0.62
CA VAL A 1085 17.56 -37.72 0.78
C VAL A 1085 16.52 -37.02 1.65
N ALA A 1086 15.90 -37.78 2.56
CA ALA A 1086 14.99 -37.22 3.56
C ALA A 1086 15.77 -36.44 4.63
N LEU A 1087 15.32 -35.22 4.93
CA LEU A 1087 15.92 -34.37 5.97
C LEU A 1087 14.97 -34.33 7.16
N VAL A 1088 15.43 -34.77 8.33
CA VAL A 1088 14.58 -34.90 9.53
C VAL A 1088 15.17 -34.15 10.71
N GLY A 1089 14.49 -33.10 11.15
CA GLY A 1089 14.81 -32.36 12.39
C GLY A 1089 14.06 -32.92 13.59
N VAL A 1090 14.74 -33.16 14.70
CA VAL A 1090 14.12 -33.68 15.94
C VAL A 1090 14.08 -32.59 17.02
N GLN A 1091 12.88 -32.21 17.47
CA GLN A 1091 12.65 -31.24 18.55
C GLN A 1091 12.38 -31.93 19.88
N ALA A 1092 12.62 -31.23 20.99
CA ALA A 1092 12.22 -31.68 22.32
C ALA A 1092 10.73 -31.39 22.58
N ASP A 1093 10.02 -32.30 23.25
CA ASP A 1093 8.57 -32.18 23.54
C ASP A 1093 8.19 -32.29 25.03
N GLY A 1094 9.15 -32.17 25.95
CA GLY A 1094 8.85 -32.04 27.37
C GLY A 1094 8.21 -33.29 27.98
N ASP A 1095 7.53 -33.12 29.12
CA ASP A 1095 6.98 -34.22 29.93
C ASP A 1095 5.49 -34.45 29.61
N ALA A 1096 5.17 -35.57 28.96
CA ALA A 1096 3.83 -35.88 28.44
C ALA A 1096 2.77 -36.24 29.50
N SER A 1097 3.02 -35.99 30.79
CA SER A 1097 2.20 -36.53 31.90
C SER A 1097 1.15 -35.57 32.48
N MET A 1098 1.18 -34.27 32.19
CA MET A 1098 0.13 -33.33 32.62
C MET A 1098 -0.06 -32.20 31.61
N ALA A 1099 -1.28 -32.09 31.07
CA ALA A 1099 -1.78 -31.11 30.08
C ALA A 1099 -1.46 -31.44 28.60
N GLY A 1100 -2.53 -31.66 27.83
CA GLY A 1100 -2.45 -31.89 26.40
C GLY A 1100 -2.37 -30.58 25.61
N GLU A 1101 -1.18 -29.97 25.54
CA GLU A 1101 -0.83 -28.97 24.54
C GLU A 1101 0.65 -29.17 24.12
N ASN A 1102 0.90 -29.25 22.80
CA ASN A 1102 2.20 -29.55 22.21
C ASN A 1102 3.21 -28.42 22.49
N SER A 1103 4.35 -28.74 23.10
CA SER A 1103 5.41 -27.78 23.45
C SER A 1103 6.42 -27.50 22.31
N ALA A 1104 6.25 -28.19 21.18
CA ALA A 1104 7.12 -28.07 20.01
C ALA A 1104 6.93 -26.73 19.27
N SER A 1105 7.98 -25.89 19.27
CA SER A 1105 7.97 -24.53 18.69
C SER A 1105 7.56 -24.44 17.21
N LEU A 1106 7.63 -25.54 16.45
CA LEU A 1106 7.24 -25.57 15.03
C LEU A 1106 5.82 -26.11 14.79
N ASP A 1107 5.20 -26.87 15.71
CA ASP A 1107 3.88 -27.49 15.49
C ASP A 1107 2.76 -26.68 16.17
N GLY A 1108 2.32 -25.61 15.51
CA GLY A 1108 1.16 -24.80 15.91
C GLY A 1108 1.50 -23.41 16.46
N GLY A 1109 2.79 -23.08 16.60
CA GLY A 1109 3.26 -21.78 17.07
C GLY A 1109 3.11 -20.62 16.08
N PRO A 1110 2.61 -19.43 16.50
CA PRO A 1110 2.53 -18.26 15.63
C PRO A 1110 3.93 -17.75 15.24
N VAL A 1111 4.10 -17.29 13.99
CA VAL A 1111 5.32 -16.59 13.55
C VAL A 1111 5.41 -15.24 14.26
N ARG A 1112 6.49 -15.01 15.01
CA ARG A 1112 6.72 -13.80 15.81
C ARG A 1112 8.19 -13.39 15.78
N GLU A 1113 8.47 -12.12 16.05
CA GLU A 1113 9.84 -11.60 16.14
C GLU A 1113 10.46 -11.93 17.50
N SER A 1114 11.67 -12.48 17.49
CA SER A 1114 12.48 -12.75 18.68
C SER A 1114 13.95 -12.54 18.35
N GLN A 1115 14.63 -11.68 19.12
CA GLN A 1115 16.06 -11.41 19.02
C GLN A 1115 16.51 -10.98 17.61
N GLY A 1116 15.70 -10.15 16.94
CA GLY A 1116 16.05 -9.54 15.65
C GLY A 1116 15.68 -10.35 14.42
N LEU A 1117 14.84 -11.39 14.56
CA LEU A 1117 14.40 -12.28 13.49
C LEU A 1117 12.93 -12.69 13.67
N GLN A 1118 12.18 -12.85 12.58
CA GLN A 1118 10.90 -13.60 12.59
C GLN A 1118 11.15 -15.12 12.65
N THR A 1119 10.60 -15.80 13.65
CA THR A 1119 10.66 -17.26 13.83
C THR A 1119 9.32 -17.78 14.34
N HIS A 1120 9.04 -19.08 14.16
CA HIS A 1120 8.01 -19.74 14.94
C HIS A 1120 8.40 -19.74 16.43
N LEU A 1121 7.45 -19.42 17.31
CA LEU A 1121 7.57 -19.49 18.76
C LEU A 1121 6.48 -20.41 19.31
N SER A 1122 6.70 -21.01 20.48
CA SER A 1122 5.68 -21.81 21.19
C SER A 1122 4.36 -21.05 21.40
N SER A 1123 3.23 -21.78 21.40
CA SER A 1123 1.85 -21.25 21.37
C SER A 1123 1.29 -20.73 22.70
N ASP A 1124 2.01 -20.84 23.82
CA ASP A 1124 1.49 -20.38 25.12
C ASP A 1124 1.17 -18.86 25.13
N GLU A 1125 -0.10 -18.54 25.36
CA GLU A 1125 -0.67 -17.18 25.26
C GLU A 1125 -0.22 -16.22 26.39
N ASN A 1126 0.44 -16.73 27.43
CA ASN A 1126 1.14 -15.91 28.41
C ASN A 1126 2.64 -15.91 28.07
N TRP A 1127 3.14 -14.73 27.68
CA TRP A 1127 4.55 -14.44 27.43
C TRP A 1127 5.50 -14.65 28.63
N GLU A 1128 4.99 -15.15 29.75
CA GLU A 1128 5.80 -15.71 30.83
C GLU A 1128 6.43 -17.02 30.31
N VAL A 1129 7.73 -16.98 30.04
CA VAL A 1129 8.58 -18.15 29.74
C VAL A 1129 8.74 -19.05 30.98
N ASP A 1130 7.78 -19.03 31.89
CA ASP A 1130 7.82 -19.78 33.13
C ASP A 1130 7.23 -21.17 32.90
N LYS A 1131 8.17 -22.12 32.69
CA LYS A 1131 8.09 -23.57 32.92
C LYS A 1131 7.99 -24.48 31.68
N MET A 1132 8.86 -24.32 30.69
CA MET A 1132 9.28 -25.49 29.90
C MET A 1132 10.39 -26.23 30.64
N HIS A 1133 10.06 -27.30 31.33
CA HIS A 1133 11.05 -28.17 31.96
C HIS A 1133 11.50 -29.24 30.98
N PHE A 1134 12.66 -29.04 30.32
CA PHE A 1134 13.36 -30.11 29.61
C PHE A 1134 14.61 -30.53 30.39
N ILE A 1135 14.93 -31.82 30.36
CA ILE A 1135 16.17 -32.35 30.94
C ILE A 1135 17.42 -31.83 30.19
N SER A 1136 17.28 -31.39 28.93
CA SER A 1136 18.38 -30.81 28.14
C SER A 1136 18.26 -29.29 27.98
N SER A 1137 19.09 -28.52 28.69
CA SER A 1137 19.11 -27.05 28.60
C SER A 1137 19.66 -26.51 27.26
N GLY A 1138 20.29 -27.34 26.42
CA GLY A 1138 20.79 -26.92 25.10
C GLY A 1138 19.72 -26.88 24.00
N LEU A 1139 18.55 -27.46 24.27
CA LEU A 1139 17.34 -27.36 23.44
C LEU A 1139 16.33 -26.35 24.00
N HIS A 1140 16.62 -25.77 25.18
CA HIS A 1140 15.78 -24.78 25.86
C HIS A 1140 15.92 -23.39 25.19
N TYR A 1141 15.40 -23.28 23.98
CA TYR A 1141 15.30 -22.02 23.23
C TYR A 1141 13.92 -21.93 22.58
N PRO A 1142 13.17 -20.82 22.77
CA PRO A 1142 11.77 -20.74 22.37
C PRO A 1142 11.55 -20.61 20.86
N GLY A 1143 12.61 -20.42 20.06
CA GLY A 1143 12.54 -20.24 18.60
C GLY A 1143 13.36 -21.26 17.81
N VAL A 1144 13.47 -21.06 16.49
CA VAL A 1144 14.27 -21.87 15.58
C VAL A 1144 14.90 -20.99 14.49
N GLY A 1145 15.99 -21.45 13.89
CA GLY A 1145 16.64 -20.68 12.82
C GLY A 1145 15.74 -20.46 11.59
N PRO A 1146 15.85 -19.31 10.91
CA PRO A 1146 14.92 -18.90 9.85
C PRO A 1146 14.94 -19.83 8.63
N GLU A 1147 16.10 -20.41 8.33
CA GLU A 1147 16.26 -21.37 7.25
C GLU A 1147 15.49 -22.67 7.51
N LEU A 1148 15.50 -23.15 8.75
CA LEU A 1148 14.75 -24.34 9.15
C LEU A 1148 13.24 -24.11 9.06
N SER A 1149 12.77 -22.91 9.45
CA SER A 1149 11.37 -22.48 9.25
C SER A 1149 11.01 -22.49 7.76
N SER A 1150 11.83 -21.88 6.91
CA SER A 1150 11.62 -21.87 5.45
C SER A 1150 11.64 -23.27 4.82
N TRP A 1151 12.53 -24.16 5.28
CA TRP A 1151 12.58 -25.54 4.79
C TRP A 1151 11.43 -26.40 5.31
N LYS A 1152 10.81 -26.05 6.45
CA LYS A 1152 9.55 -26.65 6.90
C LYS A 1152 8.39 -26.24 5.97
N GLU A 1153 8.23 -24.95 5.72
CA GLU A 1153 7.11 -24.42 4.91
C GLU A 1153 7.14 -24.94 3.48
N SER A 1154 8.33 -25.05 2.88
CA SER A 1154 8.50 -25.65 1.55
C SER A 1154 8.32 -27.17 1.52
N GLY A 1155 8.17 -27.83 2.68
CA GLY A 1155 8.09 -29.28 2.81
C GLY A 1155 9.41 -30.01 2.59
N ARG A 1156 10.54 -29.30 2.49
CA ARG A 1156 11.86 -29.90 2.24
C ARG A 1156 12.42 -30.65 3.45
N VAL A 1157 12.15 -30.16 4.67
CA VAL A 1157 12.58 -30.77 5.94
C VAL A 1157 11.35 -31.18 6.74
N ARG A 1158 11.35 -32.43 7.23
CA ARG A 1158 10.34 -32.95 8.14
C ARG A 1158 10.80 -32.72 9.58
N PHE A 1159 9.93 -32.18 10.43
CA PHE A 1159 10.19 -32.07 11.87
C PHE A 1159 9.40 -33.13 12.63
N VAL A 1160 10.03 -33.74 13.62
CA VAL A 1160 9.41 -34.71 14.53
C VAL A 1160 9.79 -34.34 15.97
N ALA A 1161 8.93 -34.65 16.92
CA ALA A 1161 9.19 -34.39 18.33
C ALA A 1161 9.65 -35.66 19.04
N ALA A 1162 10.53 -35.52 20.04
CA ALA A 1162 10.90 -36.58 20.97
C ALA A 1162 10.83 -36.03 22.41
N ASN A 1163 10.29 -36.82 23.34
CA ASN A 1163 10.14 -36.41 24.73
C ASN A 1163 11.37 -36.77 25.57
N ASP A 1164 11.41 -36.29 26.81
CA ASP A 1164 12.55 -36.45 27.71
C ASP A 1164 12.82 -37.92 28.05
N SER A 1165 11.78 -38.74 28.19
CA SER A 1165 11.91 -40.18 28.43
C SER A 1165 12.55 -40.90 27.24
N GLU A 1166 12.16 -40.56 26.02
CA GLU A 1166 12.73 -41.09 24.78
C GLU A 1166 14.20 -40.69 24.64
N ALA A 1167 14.54 -39.44 24.97
CA ALA A 1167 15.91 -38.96 24.94
C ALA A 1167 16.80 -39.67 25.99
N LEU A 1168 16.32 -39.87 27.22
CA LEU A 1168 17.05 -40.61 28.25
C LEU A 1168 17.25 -42.09 27.87
N MET A 1169 16.23 -42.73 27.31
CA MET A 1169 16.34 -44.09 26.79
C MET A 1169 17.37 -44.16 25.66
N ALA A 1170 17.31 -43.23 24.70
CA ALA A 1170 18.28 -43.16 23.61
C ALA A 1170 19.72 -42.90 24.08
N PHE A 1171 19.90 -42.06 25.11
CA PHE A 1171 21.18 -41.85 25.78
C PHE A 1171 21.74 -43.18 26.32
N SER A 1172 20.92 -43.89 27.10
CA SER A 1172 21.30 -45.16 27.73
C SER A 1172 21.61 -46.24 26.68
N LEU A 1173 20.76 -46.38 25.66
CA LEU A 1173 20.95 -47.33 24.57
C LEU A 1173 22.25 -47.07 23.82
N LEU A 1174 22.56 -45.81 23.47
CA LEU A 1174 23.81 -45.53 22.77
C LEU A 1174 25.04 -45.83 23.64
N CYS A 1175 24.97 -45.55 24.94
CA CYS A 1175 26.03 -45.91 25.89
C CYS A 1175 26.23 -47.44 25.97
N GLN A 1176 25.16 -48.21 26.12
CA GLN A 1176 25.21 -49.66 26.36
C GLN A 1176 25.47 -50.48 25.09
N LEU A 1177 24.93 -50.03 23.96
CA LEU A 1177 25.04 -50.74 22.69
C LEU A 1177 26.31 -50.37 21.94
N GLU A 1178 26.68 -49.09 21.90
CA GLU A 1178 27.81 -48.61 21.08
C GLU A 1178 28.99 -48.06 21.91
N GLY A 1179 28.87 -47.97 23.24
CA GLY A 1179 29.95 -47.44 24.09
C GLY A 1179 30.21 -45.96 23.89
N ILE A 1180 29.23 -45.22 23.37
CA ILE A 1180 29.33 -43.79 23.08
C ILE A 1180 28.39 -43.04 24.01
N MET A 1181 28.91 -42.04 24.72
CA MET A 1181 28.12 -41.20 25.63
C MET A 1181 27.68 -39.92 24.90
N PRO A 1182 26.42 -39.85 24.38
CA PRO A 1182 25.95 -38.67 23.66
C PRO A 1182 25.68 -37.51 24.61
N ALA A 1183 25.78 -36.27 24.11
CA ALA A 1183 25.15 -35.15 24.79
C ALA A 1183 23.62 -35.35 24.80
N LEU A 1184 22.94 -34.91 25.85
CA LEU A 1184 21.49 -35.06 25.98
C LEU A 1184 20.75 -34.49 24.76
N GLU A 1185 21.22 -33.38 24.19
CA GLU A 1185 20.69 -32.77 22.96
C GLU A 1185 20.78 -33.75 21.78
N SER A 1186 21.89 -34.49 21.67
CA SER A 1186 22.10 -35.45 20.60
C SER A 1186 21.25 -36.70 20.78
N SER A 1187 20.88 -37.05 22.02
CA SER A 1187 20.03 -38.20 22.31
C SER A 1187 18.64 -38.07 21.71
N TYR A 1188 18.08 -36.86 21.59
CA TYR A 1188 16.83 -36.63 20.84
C TYR A 1188 16.99 -37.02 19.37
N ALA A 1189 18.10 -36.64 18.73
CA ALA A 1189 18.39 -37.04 17.36
C ALA A 1189 18.52 -38.57 17.22
N ILE A 1190 19.08 -39.24 18.22
CA ILE A 1190 19.18 -40.71 18.25
C ILE A 1190 17.80 -41.36 18.40
N ALA A 1191 16.94 -40.84 19.28
CA ALA A 1191 15.56 -41.30 19.44
C ALA A 1191 14.76 -41.17 18.13
N GLY A 1192 14.79 -39.98 17.51
CA GLY A 1192 14.18 -39.78 16.20
C GLY A 1192 14.81 -40.61 15.09
N GLY A 1193 16.14 -40.75 15.10
CA GLY A 1193 16.91 -41.54 14.13
C GLY A 1193 16.57 -43.02 14.15
N MET A 1194 16.36 -43.61 15.33
CA MET A 1194 15.90 -45.00 15.45
C MET A 1194 14.49 -45.20 14.88
N ARG A 1195 13.59 -44.23 15.07
CA ARG A 1195 12.24 -44.26 14.45
C ARG A 1195 12.32 -44.16 12.93
N VAL A 1196 13.09 -43.20 12.41
CA VAL A 1196 13.33 -43.04 10.97
C VAL A 1196 13.97 -44.31 10.37
N ALA A 1197 14.91 -44.93 11.08
CA ALA A 1197 15.52 -46.18 10.64
C ALA A 1197 14.46 -47.28 10.48
N LYS A 1198 13.58 -47.42 11.47
CA LYS A 1198 12.48 -48.40 11.44
C LYS A 1198 11.48 -48.11 10.31
N GLU A 1199 11.14 -46.85 10.07
CA GLU A 1199 10.24 -46.40 8.99
C GLU A 1199 10.79 -46.75 7.59
N LEU A 1200 12.09 -46.56 7.37
CA LEU A 1200 12.73 -46.81 6.07
C LEU A 1200 12.86 -48.29 5.73
N GLY A 1201 12.86 -49.17 6.74
CA GLY A 1201 13.00 -50.60 6.59
C GLY A 1201 14.45 -51.08 6.39
N PRO A 1202 14.67 -52.41 6.38
CA PRO A 1202 15.98 -53.00 6.15
C PRO A 1202 16.49 -52.69 4.73
N GLU A 1203 17.81 -52.70 4.52
CA GLU A 1203 18.53 -52.34 3.26
C GLU A 1203 18.68 -50.84 2.95
N ARG A 1204 18.18 -49.96 3.83
CA ARG A 1204 18.33 -48.50 3.73
C ARG A 1204 19.38 -47.97 4.70
N ASP A 1205 19.75 -46.70 4.55
CA ASP A 1205 20.74 -46.02 5.38
C ASP A 1205 20.24 -44.68 5.93
N VAL A 1206 20.43 -44.48 7.23
CA VAL A 1206 20.19 -43.20 7.90
C VAL A 1206 21.46 -42.70 8.57
N VAL A 1207 21.78 -41.41 8.38
CA VAL A 1207 22.87 -40.75 9.11
C VAL A 1207 22.30 -39.84 10.19
N VAL A 1208 22.69 -40.04 11.43
CA VAL A 1208 22.30 -39.22 12.58
C VAL A 1208 23.47 -38.33 13.01
N CYS A 1209 23.22 -37.04 13.15
CA CYS A 1209 24.21 -36.09 13.66
C CYS A 1209 24.38 -36.21 15.18
N LEU A 1210 25.52 -36.74 15.62
CA LEU A 1210 25.88 -36.81 17.03
C LEU A 1210 26.56 -35.51 17.44
N SER A 1211 25.75 -34.48 17.70
CA SER A 1211 26.16 -33.06 17.77
C SER A 1211 27.16 -32.70 18.88
N GLY A 1212 27.29 -33.54 19.92
CA GLY A 1212 28.20 -33.34 21.04
C GLY A 1212 28.26 -34.54 21.99
N ARG A 1213 29.24 -34.54 22.90
CA ARG A 1213 29.45 -35.59 23.92
C ARG A 1213 28.80 -35.26 25.27
N GLY A 1214 28.43 -36.31 26.00
CA GLY A 1214 27.65 -36.25 27.24
C GLY A 1214 28.43 -35.96 28.52
N ASP A 1215 29.74 -35.69 28.47
CA ASP A 1215 30.55 -35.41 29.67
C ASP A 1215 29.96 -34.30 30.54
N LYS A 1216 29.35 -33.28 29.92
CA LYS A 1216 28.71 -32.16 30.61
C LYS A 1216 27.40 -32.54 31.32
N ASP A 1217 26.78 -33.64 30.92
CA ASP A 1217 25.45 -34.05 31.37
C ASP A 1217 25.51 -35.08 32.50
N VAL A 1218 26.71 -35.60 32.83
CA VAL A 1218 26.90 -36.66 33.82
C VAL A 1218 26.40 -36.27 35.22
N GLN A 1219 26.63 -35.03 35.66
CA GLN A 1219 26.18 -34.58 36.98
C GLN A 1219 24.65 -34.48 37.06
N ALA A 1220 24.02 -33.93 36.03
CA ALA A 1220 22.56 -33.88 35.91
C ALA A 1220 21.97 -35.30 35.87
N LEU A 1221 22.57 -36.21 35.11
CA LEU A 1221 22.15 -37.62 35.04
C LEU A 1221 22.33 -38.36 36.37
N ALA A 1222 23.42 -38.10 37.11
CA ALA A 1222 23.62 -38.68 38.43
C ALA A 1222 22.52 -38.28 39.42
N GLN A 1223 22.07 -37.01 39.38
CA GLN A 1223 20.94 -36.56 40.18
C GLN A 1223 19.64 -37.24 39.75
N ILE A 1224 19.33 -37.26 38.45
CA ILE A 1224 18.11 -37.91 37.91
C ILE A 1224 18.07 -39.39 38.31
N MET A 1225 19.18 -40.12 38.16
CA MET A 1225 19.28 -41.53 38.52
C MET A 1225 19.17 -41.75 40.03
N SER A 1226 19.68 -40.83 40.86
CA SER A 1226 19.53 -40.92 42.31
C SER A 1226 18.08 -40.74 42.76
N THR A 1227 17.34 -39.79 42.17
CA THR A 1227 15.92 -39.54 42.48
C THR A 1227 15.04 -40.72 42.07
N VAL A 1228 15.29 -41.31 40.89
CA VAL A 1228 14.57 -42.52 40.42
C VAL A 1228 14.86 -43.73 41.33
N SER A 1229 16.10 -43.88 41.81
CA SER A 1229 16.45 -44.94 42.76
C SER A 1229 15.82 -44.75 44.15
N THR A 1230 15.44 -43.53 44.52
CA THR A 1230 14.82 -43.22 45.82
C THR A 1230 13.30 -43.47 45.78
N LEU A 1231 12.64 -43.13 44.65
CA LEU A 1231 11.23 -43.45 44.40
C LEU A 1231 10.98 -44.97 44.34
N ALA A 1232 11.91 -45.75 43.77
CA ALA A 1232 11.85 -47.20 43.77
C ALA A 1232 12.09 -47.84 45.16
N LEU A 1233 12.60 -47.09 46.15
CA LEU A 1233 12.79 -47.53 47.53
C LEU A 1233 11.62 -47.14 48.44
N GLU A 1234 10.81 -46.15 48.07
CA GLU A 1234 9.56 -45.79 48.78
C GLU A 1234 8.38 -46.69 48.39
N ASP A 1235 8.40 -47.32 47.21
CA ASP A 1235 7.40 -48.33 46.80
C ASP A 1235 7.66 -49.74 47.39
N GLU A 1236 8.69 -49.92 48.24
CA GLU A 1236 8.96 -51.17 48.99
C GLU A 1236 9.02 -51.01 50.53
N ILE A 1237 8.45 -49.93 51.10
CA ILE A 1237 8.17 -49.77 52.55
C ILE A 1237 6.70 -49.47 52.76
#